data_AF-A0A2N3Y0S7-F1
#
_entry.id   AF-A0A2N3Y0S7-F1
#
_cell.length_a   1.000
_cell.length_b   1.000
_cell.length_c   1.000
_cell.angle_alpha   90.00
_cell.angle_beta   90.00
_cell.angle_gamma   90.00
#
_symmetry.space_group_name_H-M   'P 1'
#
loop_
_entity.id
_entity.type
_entity.pdbx_description
1 polymer ?
#
loop_
_entity_poly.entity_id
_entity_poly.type
_entity_poly.pdbx_seq_one_letter_code
_entity_poly.pdbx_strand_id
1 'polypeptide(L)'
;MKPTADATGEVTTLDKRVASLDAAIQAMSETRDFGKHTKLRRVLEALRRVLLKPGGAAAVQARAQALEEAGLFAGTDWASPEILLPALVGPGLRSGDADTVVVEATSELRMLAIARGDFAHPTFSTEDARRFLSQVLAMNLELLFTPPSEAERTRQGRTAQLIRDLFRHIADEIGYDSVLDKLADEIWRILRQRPIQVDQVQSLITRIAIYRGDPDVDLGASSGQGLDRLITSLFGTTEACRDDPGLEVFRARLEAMDAGGLQYEATGFARAMHDTGLVSPYHAELLRFLLHESDYLVGEALGLSDTGRNCLLRYHDLVHRLIEQAVHPQTAQCIYGLALLLDRGILYAPPVVPALSRQLALDLSPVVRERLTTVFGDQPEPNARLTAGVLSMLGQPLGVGQGDNPTCQSARALSMWAYNDPDYLLQVVAWAARDDEIIMHFEGQPVSSKDSVSGVASTQPTDLDPVSLLVVPHLDRIYAEMGRRCADRPGDPHRWVNPEFHGWWSAREFWINVEVGTGKLVDLDEFLRQFHASYHPSYNGGQPVIHPQPAGIAVTDSAARYVGWHAITILRVAPDPQDVMRVYFFNPNNDSGQDWGDGIVASTAGNGERFGEASLPFDQFASRLYIFHADPLERGEPERVPAEDVARIVGYVERSWGADRLPAGKLQASKDPQS
;
A
#
# COMPACT_ATOMS: atom_id res chain seq x y z
N MET A 1 -9.62 -34.55 23.99
CA MET A 1 -10.35 -35.40 23.04
C MET A 1 -10.00 -36.87 23.34
N LYS A 2 -10.97 -37.77 23.57
CA LYS A 2 -10.69 -39.22 23.68
C LYS A 2 -10.31 -39.74 22.28
N PRO A 3 -9.30 -40.62 22.14
CA PRO A 3 -8.89 -41.11 20.82
C PRO A 3 -10.01 -41.95 20.20
N THR A 4 -10.43 -41.58 19.00
CA THR A 4 -11.31 -42.38 18.15
C THR A 4 -10.49 -43.49 17.50
N ALA A 5 -10.77 -44.73 17.90
CA ALA A 5 -10.09 -45.92 17.38
C ALA A 5 -10.59 -46.26 15.97
N ASP A 6 -9.66 -46.54 15.05
CA ASP A 6 -9.96 -47.15 13.76
C ASP A 6 -10.16 -48.67 13.93
N ALA A 7 -10.76 -49.32 12.93
CA ALA A 7 -11.32 -50.69 12.95
C ALA A 7 -10.34 -51.84 13.29
N THR A 8 -9.08 -51.55 13.62
CA THR A 8 -8.03 -52.51 14.00
C THR A 8 -7.45 -52.31 15.40
N GLY A 9 -7.91 -51.31 16.17
CA GLY A 9 -7.49 -51.12 17.58
C GLY A 9 -6.08 -50.57 17.77
N GLU A 10 -5.43 -50.06 16.73
CA GLU A 10 -4.15 -49.33 16.85
C GLU A 10 -4.36 -47.82 16.99
N VAL A 11 -3.65 -47.21 17.96
CA VAL A 11 -3.56 -45.75 18.11
C VAL A 11 -3.03 -45.13 16.82
N THR A 12 -3.78 -44.19 16.23
CA THR A 12 -3.43 -43.62 14.93
C THR A 12 -2.03 -42.99 14.97
N THR A 13 -1.34 -42.94 13.83
CA THR A 13 -0.02 -42.29 13.77
C THR A 13 -0.10 -40.83 14.23
N LEU A 14 -1.22 -40.14 13.98
CA LEU A 14 -1.48 -38.79 14.47
C LEU A 14 -1.53 -38.75 16.00
N ASP A 15 -2.31 -39.62 16.64
CA ASP A 15 -2.44 -39.66 18.10
C ASP A 15 -1.10 -39.84 18.81
N LYS A 16 -0.21 -40.69 18.28
CA LYS A 16 1.15 -40.85 18.82
C LYS A 16 1.99 -39.58 18.69
N ARG A 17 1.87 -38.85 17.58
CA ARG A 17 2.58 -37.57 17.37
C ARG A 17 2.03 -36.48 18.27
N VAL A 18 0.71 -36.44 18.43
CA VAL A 18 0.00 -35.52 19.31
C VAL A 18 0.39 -35.74 20.77
N ALA A 19 0.45 -36.99 21.25
CA ALA A 19 0.92 -37.29 22.61
C ALA A 19 2.37 -36.83 22.85
N SER A 20 3.23 -36.93 21.82
CA SER A 20 4.60 -36.40 21.90
C SER A 20 4.64 -34.87 21.90
N LEU A 21 3.70 -34.20 21.22
CA LEU A 21 3.56 -32.75 21.25
C LEU A 21 3.08 -32.29 22.63
N ASP A 22 2.07 -32.95 23.20
CA ASP A 22 1.57 -32.66 24.56
C ASP A 22 2.68 -32.77 25.61
N ALA A 23 3.50 -33.82 25.53
CA ALA A 23 4.66 -33.96 26.42
C ALA A 23 5.73 -32.87 26.23
N ALA A 24 5.89 -32.35 25.01
CA ALA A 24 6.83 -31.26 24.73
C ALA A 24 6.29 -29.90 25.23
N ILE A 25 4.99 -29.64 25.06
CA ILE A 25 4.29 -28.46 25.59
C ILE A 25 4.39 -28.44 27.11
N GLN A 26 4.06 -29.56 27.77
CA GLN A 26 4.15 -29.67 29.22
C GLN A 26 5.57 -29.39 29.73
N ALA A 27 6.58 -30.00 29.11
CA ALA A 27 7.97 -29.79 29.49
C ALA A 27 8.42 -28.33 29.30
N MET A 28 7.89 -27.61 28.31
CA MET A 28 8.17 -26.20 28.09
C MET A 28 7.45 -25.31 29.11
N SER A 29 6.18 -25.60 29.40
CA SER A 29 5.37 -24.90 30.41
C SER A 29 5.97 -25.01 31.83
N GLU A 30 6.47 -26.19 32.20
CA GLU A 30 7.14 -26.42 33.49
C GLU A 30 8.55 -25.80 33.59
N THR A 31 9.11 -25.35 32.47
CA THR A 31 10.44 -24.73 32.45
C THR A 31 10.33 -23.23 32.76
N ARG A 32 11.21 -22.72 33.64
CA ARG A 32 11.30 -21.28 33.93
C ARG A 32 11.61 -20.47 32.67
N ASP A 33 11.14 -19.23 32.60
CA ASP A 33 11.18 -18.41 31.38
C ASP A 33 12.56 -18.32 30.74
N PHE A 34 13.62 -18.07 31.53
CA PHE A 34 15.00 -18.00 31.02
C PHE A 34 15.49 -19.30 30.36
N GLY A 35 14.89 -20.45 30.68
CA GLY A 35 15.26 -21.78 30.17
C GLY A 35 14.39 -22.27 29.00
N LYS A 36 13.27 -21.59 28.68
CA LYS A 36 12.30 -22.04 27.67
C LYS A 36 12.90 -22.15 26.27
N HIS A 37 13.88 -21.29 25.93
CA HIS A 37 14.62 -21.36 24.67
C HIS A 37 15.28 -22.73 24.42
N THR A 38 15.67 -23.45 25.48
CA THR A 38 16.26 -24.80 25.37
C THR A 38 15.23 -25.88 24.99
N LYS A 39 13.94 -25.61 25.17
CA LYS A 39 12.82 -26.53 24.87
C LYS A 39 12.15 -26.21 23.54
N LEU A 40 12.29 -24.99 23.04
CA LEU A 40 11.64 -24.49 21.82
C LEU A 40 11.82 -25.43 20.63
N ARG A 41 13.07 -25.83 20.32
CA ARG A 41 13.36 -26.73 19.20
C ARG A 41 12.60 -28.06 19.28
N ARG A 42 12.45 -28.63 20.49
CA ARG A 42 11.70 -29.88 20.70
C ARG A 42 10.21 -29.69 20.40
N VAL A 43 9.64 -28.54 20.76
CA VAL A 43 8.25 -28.19 20.46
C VAL A 43 8.05 -27.99 18.97
N LEU A 44 8.93 -27.22 18.30
CA LEU A 44 8.87 -26.98 16.85
C LEU A 44 8.97 -28.29 16.05
N GLU A 45 9.89 -29.19 16.42
CA GLU A 45 10.00 -30.50 15.78
C GLU A 45 8.76 -31.37 16.00
N ALA A 46 8.11 -31.28 17.16
CA ALA A 46 6.86 -32.00 17.44
C ALA A 46 5.69 -31.42 16.63
N LEU A 47 5.54 -30.09 16.60
CA LEU A 47 4.55 -29.37 15.80
C LEU A 47 4.66 -29.74 14.32
N ARG A 48 5.87 -29.66 13.76
CA ARG A 48 6.12 -30.02 12.36
C ARG A 48 5.65 -31.43 12.02
N ARG A 49 5.86 -32.40 12.92
CA ARG A 49 5.43 -33.80 12.71
C ARG A 49 3.92 -33.98 12.80
N VAL A 50 3.23 -33.15 13.57
CA VAL A 50 1.76 -33.15 13.67
C VAL A 50 1.16 -32.47 12.44
N LEU A 51 1.64 -31.28 12.07
CA LEU A 51 1.14 -30.50 10.93
C LEU A 51 1.27 -31.24 9.58
N LEU A 52 2.25 -32.14 9.43
CA LEU A 52 2.43 -32.97 8.23
C LEU A 52 1.47 -34.18 8.14
N LYS A 53 0.49 -34.28 9.03
CA LYS A 53 -0.49 -35.38 9.04
C LYS A 53 -1.89 -34.86 8.72
N PRO A 54 -2.73 -35.68 8.04
CA PRO A 54 -4.15 -35.39 7.93
C PRO A 54 -4.76 -35.16 9.32
N GLY A 55 -5.55 -34.10 9.48
CA GLY A 55 -6.09 -33.67 10.79
C GLY A 55 -5.10 -32.97 11.72
N GLY A 56 -3.85 -32.75 11.28
CA GLY A 56 -2.81 -32.09 12.06
C GLY A 56 -3.12 -30.63 12.41
N ALA A 57 -3.68 -29.87 11.47
CA ALA A 57 -4.12 -28.48 11.68
C ALA A 57 -5.14 -28.37 12.82
N ALA A 58 -6.22 -29.13 12.76
CA ALA A 58 -7.22 -29.21 13.83
C ALA A 58 -6.62 -29.63 15.18
N ALA A 59 -5.69 -30.59 15.19
CA ALA A 59 -5.03 -31.05 16.41
C ALA A 59 -4.16 -29.96 17.06
N VAL A 60 -3.49 -29.12 16.25
CA VAL A 60 -2.70 -27.97 16.73
C VAL A 60 -3.61 -26.81 17.15
N GLN A 61 -4.66 -26.49 16.41
CA GLN A 61 -5.68 -25.48 16.78
C GLN A 61 -6.25 -25.77 18.18
N ALA A 62 -6.63 -27.02 18.45
CA ALA A 62 -7.18 -27.44 19.75
C ALA A 62 -6.19 -27.25 20.93
N ARG A 63 -4.92 -26.95 20.65
CA ARG A 63 -3.83 -26.72 21.61
C ARG A 63 -3.30 -25.29 21.57
N ALA A 64 -3.93 -24.39 20.81
CA ALA A 64 -3.47 -23.02 20.62
C ALA A 64 -3.16 -22.31 21.95
N GLN A 65 -4.12 -22.34 22.89
CA GLN A 65 -3.96 -21.74 24.21
C GLN A 65 -2.76 -22.34 24.98
N ALA A 66 -2.66 -23.66 25.04
CA ALA A 66 -1.58 -24.34 25.77
C ALA A 66 -0.19 -24.07 25.16
N LEU A 67 -0.11 -23.95 23.83
CA LEU A 67 1.12 -23.61 23.11
C LEU A 67 1.58 -22.18 23.42
N GLU A 68 0.64 -21.23 23.43
CA GLU A 68 0.93 -19.84 23.78
C GLU A 68 1.34 -19.69 25.24
N GLU A 69 0.57 -20.27 26.17
CA GLU A 69 0.85 -20.24 27.62
C GLU A 69 2.18 -20.92 27.96
N ALA A 70 2.56 -21.96 27.22
CA ALA A 70 3.88 -22.59 27.35
C ALA A 70 5.03 -21.65 26.92
N GLY A 71 4.73 -20.58 26.18
CA GLY A 71 5.68 -19.57 25.73
C GLY A 71 6.26 -19.85 24.34
N LEU A 72 5.53 -20.54 23.45
CA LEU A 72 5.98 -20.81 22.08
C LEU A 72 6.43 -19.54 21.36
N PHE A 73 5.66 -18.46 21.51
CA PHE A 73 5.90 -17.19 20.82
C PHE A 73 6.75 -16.19 21.63
N ALA A 74 7.14 -16.54 22.86
CA ALA A 74 7.77 -15.60 23.78
C ALA A 74 9.06 -14.99 23.21
N GLY A 75 9.17 -13.67 23.25
CA GLY A 75 10.32 -12.92 22.72
C GLY A 75 10.31 -12.73 21.20
N THR A 76 9.17 -12.94 20.54
CA THR A 76 8.98 -12.70 19.10
C THR A 76 7.73 -11.87 18.86
N ASP A 77 7.57 -11.31 17.66
CA ASP A 77 6.37 -10.52 17.31
C ASP A 77 5.09 -11.37 17.33
N TRP A 78 5.17 -12.68 17.06
CA TRP A 78 4.04 -13.60 17.21
C TRP A 78 3.47 -13.64 18.64
N ALA A 79 4.19 -13.17 19.66
CA ALA A 79 3.67 -13.09 21.04
C ALA A 79 2.48 -12.12 21.16
N SER A 80 2.39 -11.15 20.26
CA SER A 80 1.35 -10.12 20.25
C SER A 80 0.48 -10.33 19.00
N PRO A 81 -0.63 -11.07 19.08
CA PRO A 81 -1.49 -11.29 17.92
C PRO A 81 -2.04 -9.97 17.33
N GLU A 82 -2.28 -8.96 18.16
CA GLU A 82 -2.85 -7.67 17.74
C GLU A 82 -1.96 -6.84 16.81
N ILE A 83 -0.66 -7.11 16.73
CA ILE A 83 0.30 -6.38 15.85
C ILE A 83 0.63 -7.14 14.56
N LEU A 84 0.14 -8.36 14.39
CA LEU A 84 0.48 -9.18 13.23
C LEU A 84 -0.17 -8.61 11.96
N LEU A 85 0.56 -8.68 10.85
CA LEU A 85 0.14 -8.14 9.56
C LEU A 85 -0.19 -9.28 8.57
N PRO A 86 -1.41 -9.33 8.00
CA PRO A 86 -1.79 -10.37 7.03
C PRO A 86 -0.83 -10.48 5.84
N ALA A 87 -0.26 -9.35 5.39
CA ALA A 87 0.67 -9.28 4.28
C ALA A 87 1.97 -10.07 4.50
N LEU A 88 2.39 -10.26 5.76
CA LEU A 88 3.63 -10.97 6.11
C LEU A 88 3.45 -12.48 6.22
N VAL A 89 2.20 -12.97 6.35
CA VAL A 89 1.90 -14.40 6.53
C VAL A 89 2.33 -15.22 5.31
N GLY A 90 2.00 -14.75 4.11
CA GLY A 90 2.38 -15.42 2.85
C GLY A 90 3.90 -15.59 2.70
N PRO A 91 4.70 -14.51 2.81
CA PRO A 91 6.16 -14.59 2.88
C PRO A 91 6.67 -15.50 4.01
N GLY A 92 6.12 -15.39 5.22
CA GLY A 92 6.49 -16.21 6.37
C GLY A 92 6.32 -17.72 6.11
N LEU A 93 5.19 -18.11 5.54
CA LEU A 93 4.90 -19.50 5.16
C LEU A 93 5.76 -20.01 3.99
N ARG A 94 6.29 -19.11 3.16
CA ARG A 94 7.20 -19.43 2.06
C ARG A 94 8.68 -19.30 2.43
N SER A 95 8.99 -19.05 3.70
CA SER A 95 10.35 -18.94 4.22
C SER A 95 11.18 -20.20 3.92
N GLY A 96 12.47 -20.00 3.64
CA GLY A 96 13.43 -21.10 3.52
C GLY A 96 13.76 -21.76 4.85
N ASP A 97 13.45 -21.10 5.98
CA ASP A 97 13.58 -21.66 7.32
C ASP A 97 12.29 -22.40 7.74
N ALA A 98 12.41 -23.70 7.97
CA ALA A 98 11.28 -24.55 8.33
C ALA A 98 10.70 -24.22 9.72
N ASP A 99 11.51 -23.69 10.63
CA ASP A 99 11.04 -23.32 11.97
C ASP A 99 10.12 -22.09 11.90
N THR A 100 10.50 -21.08 11.11
CA THR A 100 9.64 -19.93 10.78
C THR A 100 8.29 -20.38 10.21
N VAL A 101 8.27 -21.28 9.23
CA VAL A 101 7.00 -21.76 8.62
C VAL A 101 6.11 -22.47 9.64
N VAL A 102 6.69 -23.23 10.57
CA VAL A 102 5.93 -23.94 11.62
C VAL A 102 5.36 -22.96 12.65
N VAL A 103 6.13 -21.95 13.05
CA VAL A 103 5.65 -20.89 13.96
C VAL A 103 4.52 -20.11 13.31
N GLU A 104 4.71 -19.68 12.05
CA GLU A 104 3.70 -18.96 11.27
C GLU A 104 2.40 -19.78 11.16
N ALA A 105 2.48 -21.04 10.71
CA ALA A 105 1.33 -21.93 10.63
C ALA A 105 0.62 -22.14 11.98
N THR A 106 1.39 -22.18 13.08
CA THR A 106 0.83 -22.32 14.44
C THR A 106 0.16 -21.02 14.90
N SER A 107 0.71 -19.86 14.51
CA SER A 107 0.09 -18.55 14.76
C SER A 107 -1.27 -18.44 14.05
N GLU A 108 -1.37 -18.87 12.79
CA GLU A 108 -2.64 -18.86 12.06
C GLU A 108 -3.68 -19.78 12.70
N LEU A 109 -3.28 -20.95 13.20
CA LEU A 109 -4.17 -21.86 13.92
C LEU A 109 -4.57 -21.32 15.29
N ARG A 110 -3.72 -20.52 15.94
CA ARG A 110 -4.10 -19.76 17.13
C ARG A 110 -5.15 -18.71 16.79
N MET A 111 -4.95 -17.93 15.74
CA MET A 111 -5.92 -16.94 15.28
C MET A 111 -7.27 -17.62 15.01
N LEU A 112 -7.25 -18.81 14.40
CA LEU A 112 -8.46 -19.58 14.13
C LEU A 112 -9.18 -19.99 15.42
N ALA A 113 -8.44 -20.46 16.43
CA ALA A 113 -9.01 -20.78 17.74
C ALA A 113 -9.67 -19.56 18.41
N ILE A 114 -9.07 -18.36 18.27
CA ILE A 114 -9.64 -17.10 18.77
C ILE A 114 -10.90 -16.71 17.99
N ALA A 115 -10.86 -16.81 16.65
CA ALA A 115 -11.98 -16.50 15.75
C ALA A 115 -13.18 -17.45 15.94
N ARG A 116 -12.95 -18.66 16.44
CA ARG A 116 -13.98 -19.64 16.80
C ARG A 116 -14.53 -19.47 18.22
N GLY A 117 -13.86 -18.68 19.05
CA GLY A 117 -14.16 -18.55 20.48
C GLY A 117 -13.68 -19.73 21.33
N ASP A 118 -12.88 -20.62 20.75
CA ASP A 118 -12.26 -21.76 21.47
C ASP A 118 -11.13 -21.28 22.39
N PHE A 119 -10.52 -20.13 22.08
CA PHE A 119 -9.51 -19.46 22.89
C PHE A 119 -9.89 -17.99 23.13
N ALA A 120 -10.25 -17.64 24.36
CA ALA A 120 -10.51 -16.25 24.75
C ALA A 120 -9.18 -15.51 25.01
N HIS A 121 -8.66 -14.81 24.01
CA HIS A 121 -7.41 -14.05 24.12
C HIS A 121 -7.62 -12.70 24.81
N PRO A 122 -6.75 -12.27 25.74
CA PRO A 122 -6.96 -11.04 26.52
C PRO A 122 -6.87 -9.74 25.70
N THR A 123 -6.07 -9.71 24.63
CA THR A 123 -5.79 -8.49 23.84
C THR A 123 -6.38 -8.50 22.43
N PHE A 124 -6.98 -9.61 21.99
CA PHE A 124 -7.39 -9.79 20.60
C PHE A 124 -8.78 -10.41 20.49
N SER A 125 -9.69 -9.73 19.81
CA SER A 125 -11.10 -10.11 19.78
C SER A 125 -11.39 -11.20 18.74
N THR A 126 -12.49 -11.94 18.93
CA THR A 126 -12.99 -12.92 17.95
C THR A 126 -13.28 -12.28 16.59
N GLU A 127 -13.76 -11.03 16.56
CA GLU A 127 -14.04 -10.32 15.31
C GLU A 127 -12.75 -9.94 14.58
N ASP A 128 -11.76 -9.41 15.29
CA ASP A 128 -10.47 -9.03 14.70
C ASP A 128 -9.71 -10.26 14.20
N ALA A 129 -9.75 -11.38 14.92
CA ALA A 129 -9.16 -12.64 14.46
C ALA A 129 -9.82 -13.16 13.18
N ARG A 130 -11.17 -13.08 13.08
CA ARG A 130 -11.87 -13.45 11.85
C ARG A 130 -11.50 -12.52 10.69
N ARG A 131 -11.38 -11.20 10.95
CA ARG A 131 -10.95 -10.21 9.95
C ARG A 131 -9.54 -10.49 9.45
N PHE A 132 -8.60 -10.70 10.37
CA PHE A 132 -7.21 -11.04 10.07
C PHE A 132 -7.11 -12.28 9.16
N LEU A 133 -7.74 -13.39 9.55
CA LEU A 133 -7.71 -14.62 8.75
C LEU A 133 -8.38 -14.47 7.40
N SER A 134 -9.46 -13.69 7.30
CA SER A 134 -10.10 -13.41 6.02
C SER A 134 -9.16 -12.69 5.05
N GLN A 135 -8.38 -11.72 5.55
CA GLN A 135 -7.35 -11.02 4.78
C GLN A 135 -6.19 -11.98 4.39
N VAL A 136 -5.75 -12.85 5.30
CA VAL A 136 -4.72 -13.86 5.02
C VAL A 136 -5.17 -14.81 3.89
N LEU A 137 -6.40 -15.33 3.97
CA LEU A 137 -6.99 -16.21 2.96
C LEU A 137 -7.10 -15.49 1.61
N ALA A 138 -7.57 -14.24 1.61
CA ALA A 138 -7.68 -13.40 0.44
C ALA A 138 -6.34 -13.20 -0.30
N MET A 139 -5.31 -12.79 0.42
CA MET A 139 -3.98 -12.49 -0.14
C MET A 139 -3.27 -13.76 -0.66
N ASN A 140 -3.74 -14.94 -0.25
CA ASN A 140 -3.13 -16.21 -0.60
C ASN A 140 -4.16 -17.19 -1.20
N LEU A 141 -5.16 -16.69 -1.92
CA LEU A 141 -6.29 -17.48 -2.44
C LEU A 141 -5.84 -18.68 -3.31
N GLU A 142 -4.69 -18.56 -3.97
CA GLU A 142 -4.08 -19.65 -4.75
C GLU A 142 -3.70 -20.88 -3.90
N LEU A 143 -3.47 -20.68 -2.60
CA LEU A 143 -3.14 -21.75 -1.66
C LEU A 143 -4.36 -22.65 -1.38
N LEU A 144 -5.56 -22.10 -1.49
CA LEU A 144 -6.82 -22.81 -1.22
C LEU A 144 -7.21 -23.76 -2.35
N PHE A 145 -7.01 -23.37 -3.61
CA PHE A 145 -7.72 -24.00 -4.73
C PHE A 145 -6.84 -24.52 -5.88
N THR A 146 -5.53 -24.23 -5.89
CA THR A 146 -4.61 -24.73 -6.93
C THR A 146 -3.73 -25.87 -6.37
N PRO A 147 -3.37 -26.93 -7.13
CA PRO A 147 -2.37 -27.89 -6.69
C PRO A 147 -0.95 -27.28 -6.70
N PRO A 148 0.02 -27.80 -5.90
CA PRO A 148 1.37 -27.27 -5.88
C PRO A 148 2.07 -27.32 -7.25
N SER A 149 2.63 -26.20 -7.69
CA SER A 149 3.43 -26.14 -8.91
C SER A 149 4.71 -26.99 -8.76
N GLU A 150 5.33 -27.37 -9.87
CA GLU A 150 6.57 -28.16 -9.82
C GLU A 150 7.74 -27.36 -9.22
N ALA A 151 7.75 -26.04 -9.42
CA ALA A 151 8.68 -25.12 -8.78
C ALA A 151 8.49 -25.07 -7.25
N GLU A 152 7.24 -25.01 -6.77
CA GLU A 152 6.90 -25.07 -5.34
C GLU A 152 7.31 -26.40 -4.72
N ARG A 153 7.02 -27.52 -5.40
CA ARG A 153 7.42 -28.86 -4.94
C ARG A 153 8.93 -28.98 -4.78
N THR A 154 9.69 -28.36 -5.68
CA THR A 154 11.16 -28.37 -5.65
C THR A 154 11.72 -27.48 -4.54
N ARG A 155 11.16 -26.27 -4.32
CA ARG A 155 11.63 -25.33 -3.29
C ARG A 155 11.18 -25.68 -1.87
N GLN A 156 9.91 -26.08 -1.69
CA GLN A 156 9.27 -26.21 -0.38
C GLN A 156 9.07 -27.67 0.05
N GLY A 157 9.27 -28.64 -0.86
CA GLY A 157 9.19 -30.06 -0.56
C GLY A 157 7.88 -30.46 0.13
N ARG A 158 7.99 -31.14 1.28
CA ARG A 158 6.82 -31.58 2.07
C ARG A 158 6.06 -30.43 2.76
N THR A 159 6.67 -29.25 2.87
CA THR A 159 6.03 -28.07 3.50
C THR A 159 5.00 -27.43 2.56
N ALA A 160 5.12 -27.61 1.24
CA ALA A 160 4.13 -27.13 0.27
C ALA A 160 2.73 -27.68 0.54
N GLN A 161 2.63 -28.97 0.89
CA GLN A 161 1.34 -29.60 1.19
C GLN A 161 0.77 -29.12 2.54
N LEU A 162 1.65 -28.94 3.55
CA LEU A 162 1.26 -28.42 4.87
C LEU A 162 0.55 -27.07 4.75
N ILE A 163 1.11 -26.16 3.95
CA ILE A 163 0.54 -24.82 3.76
C ILE A 163 -0.86 -24.91 3.15
N ARG A 164 -1.07 -25.78 2.16
CA ARG A 164 -2.40 -25.96 1.55
C ARG A 164 -3.40 -26.59 2.51
N ASP A 165 -2.97 -27.59 3.27
CA ASP A 165 -3.80 -28.24 4.29
C ASP A 165 -4.19 -27.24 5.40
N LEU A 166 -3.27 -26.34 5.78
CA LEU A 166 -3.53 -25.23 6.71
C LEU A 166 -4.61 -24.30 6.15
N PHE A 167 -4.43 -23.78 4.93
CA PHE A 167 -5.36 -22.83 4.32
C PHE A 167 -6.75 -23.44 4.14
N ARG A 168 -6.83 -24.70 3.68
CA ARG A 168 -8.10 -25.42 3.57
C ARG A 168 -8.80 -25.53 4.92
N HIS A 169 -8.07 -25.93 5.96
CA HIS A 169 -8.61 -26.04 7.32
C HIS A 169 -9.14 -24.69 7.85
N ILE A 170 -8.40 -23.60 7.63
CA ILE A 170 -8.83 -22.25 8.02
C ILE A 170 -10.11 -21.85 7.26
N ALA A 171 -10.17 -22.09 5.95
CA ALA A 171 -11.33 -21.74 5.14
C ALA A 171 -12.57 -22.56 5.48
N ASP A 172 -12.43 -23.87 5.73
CA ASP A 172 -13.52 -24.77 6.13
C ASP A 172 -14.15 -24.33 7.47
N GLU A 173 -13.35 -23.81 8.42
CA GLU A 173 -13.80 -23.41 9.75
C GLU A 173 -14.37 -21.98 9.83
N ILE A 174 -13.94 -21.07 8.93
CA ILE A 174 -14.40 -19.67 8.86
C ILE A 174 -15.58 -19.51 7.90
N GLY A 175 -15.63 -20.29 6.82
CA GLY A 175 -16.64 -20.23 5.77
C GLY A 175 -16.25 -19.27 4.63
N TYR A 176 -16.31 -19.76 3.39
CA TYR A 176 -15.89 -19.06 2.18
C TYR A 176 -16.63 -17.75 1.92
N ASP A 177 -17.93 -17.69 2.19
CA ASP A 177 -18.76 -16.49 1.94
C ASP A 177 -18.28 -15.27 2.74
N SER A 178 -17.97 -15.49 4.03
CA SER A 178 -17.50 -14.42 4.92
C SER A 178 -16.12 -13.88 4.53
N VAL A 179 -15.29 -14.73 3.92
CA VAL A 179 -13.95 -14.38 3.45
C VAL A 179 -14.04 -13.53 2.19
N LEU A 180 -14.92 -13.89 1.25
CA LEU A 180 -15.10 -13.15 0.01
C LEU A 180 -15.68 -11.74 0.25
N ASP A 181 -16.65 -11.59 1.15
CA ASP A 181 -17.21 -10.28 1.47
C ASP A 181 -16.15 -9.36 2.11
N LYS A 182 -15.34 -9.87 3.04
CA LYS A 182 -14.23 -9.11 3.63
C LYS A 182 -13.12 -8.78 2.63
N LEU A 183 -12.87 -9.69 1.69
CA LEU A 183 -11.94 -9.44 0.59
C LEU A 183 -12.44 -8.32 -0.34
N ALA A 184 -13.75 -8.28 -0.62
CA ALA A 184 -14.33 -7.21 -1.42
C ALA A 184 -14.14 -5.85 -0.74
N ASP A 185 -14.44 -5.77 0.56
CA ASP A 185 -14.23 -4.55 1.36
C ASP A 185 -12.77 -4.08 1.28
N GLU A 186 -11.82 -5.01 1.34
CA GLU A 186 -10.40 -4.74 1.25
C GLU A 186 -9.98 -4.25 -0.14
N ILE A 187 -10.46 -4.90 -1.22
CA ILE A 187 -10.21 -4.43 -2.59
C ILE A 187 -10.76 -3.02 -2.77
N TRP A 188 -11.96 -2.74 -2.29
CA TRP A 188 -12.54 -1.39 -2.34
C TRP A 188 -11.72 -0.39 -1.53
N ARG A 189 -11.20 -0.77 -0.36
CA ARG A 189 -10.31 0.06 0.46
C ARG A 189 -9.03 0.44 -0.30
N ILE A 190 -8.42 -0.51 -1.02
CA ILE A 190 -7.26 -0.25 -1.88
C ILE A 190 -7.64 0.66 -3.04
N LEU A 191 -8.72 0.34 -3.77
CA LEU A 191 -9.14 1.09 -4.96
C LEU A 191 -9.56 2.54 -4.66
N ARG A 192 -10.03 2.86 -3.46
CA ARG A 192 -10.31 4.25 -3.03
C ARG A 192 -9.05 5.13 -3.03
N GLN A 193 -7.87 4.53 -2.90
CA GLN A 193 -6.61 5.27 -2.98
C GLN A 193 -6.18 5.56 -4.43
N ARG A 194 -6.90 5.00 -5.43
CA ARG A 194 -6.61 5.13 -6.87
C ARG A 194 -5.13 4.89 -7.20
N PRO A 195 -4.59 3.70 -6.84
CA PRO A 195 -3.20 3.37 -7.15
C PRO A 195 -2.99 3.28 -8.66
N ILE A 196 -1.81 3.69 -9.13
CA ILE A 196 -1.42 3.53 -10.54
C ILE A 196 -1.24 2.05 -10.89
N GLN A 197 -0.65 1.29 -9.96
CA GLN A 197 -0.46 -0.15 -10.09
C GLN A 197 -1.69 -0.87 -9.54
N VAL A 198 -2.41 -1.56 -10.42
CA VAL A 198 -3.65 -2.30 -10.07
C VAL A 198 -3.53 -3.79 -10.38
N ASP A 199 -2.38 -4.28 -10.86
CA ASP A 199 -2.22 -5.66 -11.34
C ASP A 199 -2.54 -6.71 -10.26
N GLN A 200 -2.14 -6.46 -9.01
CA GLN A 200 -2.47 -7.36 -7.90
C GLN A 200 -3.99 -7.40 -7.67
N VAL A 201 -4.66 -6.25 -7.69
CA VAL A 201 -6.12 -6.15 -7.54
C VAL A 201 -6.82 -6.84 -8.71
N GLN A 202 -6.37 -6.60 -9.94
CA GLN A 202 -6.92 -7.26 -11.13
C GLN A 202 -6.70 -8.78 -11.07
N SER A 203 -5.54 -9.26 -10.59
CA SER A 203 -5.28 -10.69 -10.41
C SER A 203 -6.25 -11.31 -9.40
N LEU A 204 -6.49 -10.64 -8.27
CA LEU A 204 -7.48 -11.09 -7.28
C LEU A 204 -8.89 -11.15 -7.88
N ILE A 205 -9.34 -10.10 -8.57
CA ILE A 205 -10.67 -10.05 -9.20
C ILE A 205 -10.79 -11.13 -10.28
N THR A 206 -9.77 -11.32 -11.12
CA THR A 206 -9.73 -12.36 -12.16
C THR A 206 -9.88 -13.75 -11.55
N ARG A 207 -9.13 -14.02 -10.47
CA ARG A 207 -9.19 -15.30 -9.77
C ARG A 207 -10.60 -15.54 -9.23
N ILE A 208 -11.18 -14.55 -8.54
CA ILE A 208 -12.55 -14.63 -8.02
C ILE A 208 -13.56 -14.90 -9.16
N ALA A 209 -13.42 -14.20 -10.29
CA ALA A 209 -14.30 -14.38 -11.45
C ALA A 209 -14.25 -15.81 -12.00
N ILE A 210 -13.04 -16.36 -12.17
CA ILE A 210 -12.85 -17.76 -12.60
C ILE A 210 -13.52 -18.72 -11.63
N TYR A 211 -13.31 -18.53 -10.32
CA TYR A 211 -13.86 -19.44 -9.31
C TYR A 211 -15.37 -19.40 -9.23
N ARG A 212 -16.00 -18.23 -9.38
CA ARG A 212 -17.47 -18.14 -9.36
C ARG A 212 -18.13 -18.81 -10.58
N GLY A 213 -17.38 -18.97 -11.66
CA GLY A 213 -17.82 -19.74 -12.83
C GLY A 213 -17.72 -21.26 -12.66
N ASP A 214 -17.13 -21.76 -11.56
CA ASP A 214 -16.94 -23.18 -11.31
C ASP A 214 -18.21 -23.80 -10.67
N PRO A 215 -18.89 -24.76 -11.34
CA PRO A 215 -20.10 -25.38 -10.82
C PRO A 215 -19.88 -26.28 -9.59
N ASP A 216 -18.63 -26.66 -9.28
CA ASP A 216 -18.30 -27.51 -8.12
C ASP A 216 -18.08 -26.70 -6.83
N VAL A 217 -18.14 -25.36 -6.88
CA VAL A 217 -17.92 -24.45 -5.74
C VAL A 217 -19.23 -23.74 -5.37
N ASP A 218 -19.84 -24.11 -4.24
CA ASP A 218 -21.03 -23.44 -3.70
C ASP A 218 -20.64 -22.24 -2.83
N LEU A 219 -20.72 -21.03 -3.39
CA LEU A 219 -20.35 -19.76 -2.73
C LEU A 219 -21.55 -18.98 -2.14
N GLY A 220 -22.70 -19.64 -1.97
CA GLY A 220 -23.89 -19.00 -1.40
C GLY A 220 -24.53 -17.94 -2.33
N ALA A 221 -25.87 -17.86 -2.33
CA ALA A 221 -26.61 -16.98 -3.25
C ALA A 221 -26.64 -15.49 -2.84
N SER A 222 -26.20 -15.15 -1.63
CA SER A 222 -26.36 -13.81 -1.02
C SER A 222 -25.05 -12.99 -0.93
N SER A 223 -23.92 -13.63 -1.16
CA SER A 223 -22.57 -13.07 -1.17
C SER A 223 -22.28 -12.51 -2.57
N GLY A 224 -21.77 -11.27 -2.67
CA GLY A 224 -21.12 -10.87 -3.92
C GLY A 224 -21.55 -9.58 -4.62
N GLN A 225 -22.59 -8.82 -4.24
CA GLN A 225 -22.92 -7.59 -4.99
C GLN A 225 -21.72 -6.62 -5.14
N GLY A 226 -20.88 -6.53 -4.10
CA GLY A 226 -19.64 -5.76 -4.14
C GLY A 226 -18.58 -6.35 -5.06
N LEU A 227 -18.47 -7.68 -5.16
CA LEU A 227 -17.57 -8.40 -6.06
C LEU A 227 -18.07 -8.40 -7.51
N ASP A 228 -19.38 -8.53 -7.72
CA ASP A 228 -20.05 -8.51 -9.02
C ASP A 228 -19.74 -7.21 -9.74
N ARG A 229 -19.76 -6.11 -9.01
CA ARG A 229 -19.39 -4.80 -9.54
C ARG A 229 -17.91 -4.74 -9.94
N LEU A 230 -17.00 -5.33 -9.16
CA LEU A 230 -15.57 -5.39 -9.48
C LEU A 230 -15.30 -6.25 -10.71
N ILE A 231 -15.94 -7.43 -10.79
CA ILE A 231 -15.82 -8.36 -11.93
C ILE A 231 -16.39 -7.71 -13.20
N THR A 232 -17.60 -7.17 -13.14
CA THR A 232 -18.25 -6.53 -14.29
C THR A 232 -17.47 -5.31 -14.78
N SER A 233 -16.82 -4.56 -13.89
CA SER A 233 -15.97 -3.41 -14.27
C SER A 233 -14.74 -3.80 -15.09
N LEU A 234 -14.32 -5.08 -15.08
CA LEU A 234 -13.21 -5.58 -15.92
C LEU A 234 -13.68 -6.41 -17.12
N PHE A 235 -14.64 -7.32 -16.92
CA PHE A 235 -14.97 -8.37 -17.89
C PHE A 235 -16.35 -8.24 -18.54
N GLY A 236 -17.24 -7.40 -18.00
CA GLY A 236 -18.65 -7.31 -18.45
C GLY A 236 -19.25 -5.95 -18.22
N THR A 237 -18.51 -4.90 -18.60
CA THR A 237 -18.75 -3.51 -18.19
C THR A 237 -20.02 -2.93 -18.82
N THR A 238 -20.32 -3.34 -20.04
CA THR A 238 -21.40 -2.83 -20.88
C THR A 238 -22.12 -3.98 -21.58
N GLU A 239 -23.17 -3.67 -22.34
CA GLU A 239 -23.96 -4.72 -23.02
C GLU A 239 -23.11 -5.50 -24.01
N ALA A 240 -22.26 -4.81 -24.78
CA ALA A 240 -21.49 -5.43 -25.84
C ALA A 240 -20.34 -6.32 -25.37
N CYS A 241 -19.93 -6.24 -24.10
CA CYS A 241 -18.95 -7.15 -23.51
C CYS A 241 -19.48 -7.95 -22.31
N ARG A 242 -20.80 -7.93 -22.03
CA ARG A 242 -21.39 -8.57 -20.83
C ARG A 242 -20.97 -10.02 -20.64
N ASP A 243 -20.83 -10.75 -21.74
CA ASP A 243 -20.48 -12.17 -21.81
C ASP A 243 -18.97 -12.45 -21.90
N ASP A 244 -18.12 -11.43 -21.72
CA ASP A 244 -16.66 -11.49 -21.91
C ASP A 244 -16.25 -12.12 -23.27
N PRO A 245 -16.69 -11.54 -24.41
CA PRO A 245 -16.64 -12.22 -25.71
C PRO A 245 -15.25 -12.26 -26.36
N GLY A 246 -14.24 -11.63 -25.76
CA GLY A 246 -12.93 -11.38 -26.35
C GLY A 246 -12.89 -10.13 -27.23
N LEU A 247 -11.69 -9.57 -27.40
CA LEU A 247 -11.48 -8.27 -28.05
C LEU A 247 -11.94 -8.24 -29.52
N GLU A 248 -11.70 -9.32 -30.28
CA GLU A 248 -12.07 -9.40 -31.69
C GLU A 248 -13.59 -9.35 -31.89
N VAL A 249 -14.34 -10.11 -31.08
CA VAL A 249 -15.80 -10.13 -31.15
C VAL A 249 -16.38 -8.79 -30.66
N PHE A 250 -15.81 -8.22 -29.60
CA PHE A 250 -16.21 -6.90 -29.12
C PHE A 250 -16.02 -5.83 -30.20
N ARG A 251 -14.88 -5.82 -30.90
CA ARG A 251 -14.61 -4.91 -32.03
C ARG A 251 -15.66 -5.05 -33.14
N ALA A 252 -16.00 -6.28 -33.54
CA ALA A 252 -17.04 -6.53 -34.54
C ALA A 252 -18.43 -6.03 -34.08
N ARG A 253 -18.73 -6.09 -32.77
CA ARG A 253 -19.96 -5.53 -32.20
C ARG A 253 -19.97 -4.01 -32.30
N LEU A 254 -18.86 -3.33 -32.02
CA LEU A 254 -18.75 -1.86 -32.16
C LEU A 254 -18.99 -1.39 -33.60
N GLU A 255 -18.43 -2.08 -34.59
CA GLU A 255 -18.60 -1.75 -36.01
C GLU A 255 -20.06 -1.85 -36.49
N ALA A 256 -20.88 -2.65 -35.81
CA ALA A 256 -22.30 -2.81 -36.12
C ALA A 256 -23.21 -1.79 -35.40
N MET A 257 -22.67 -0.99 -34.45
CA MET A 257 -23.45 -0.03 -33.68
C MET A 257 -23.68 1.27 -34.43
N ASP A 258 -24.79 1.93 -34.12
CA ASP A 258 -25.00 3.33 -34.47
C ASP A 258 -24.38 4.26 -33.42
N ALA A 259 -24.42 5.56 -33.67
CA ALA A 259 -23.88 6.57 -32.76
C ALA A 259 -24.50 6.51 -31.34
N GLY A 260 -25.77 6.10 -31.23
CA GLY A 260 -26.43 5.95 -29.94
C GLY A 260 -25.91 4.76 -29.14
N GLY A 261 -25.69 3.62 -29.81
CA GLY A 261 -25.05 2.44 -29.23
C GLY A 261 -23.62 2.74 -28.77
N LEU A 262 -22.83 3.40 -29.61
CA LEU A 262 -21.46 3.80 -29.25
C LEU A 262 -21.43 4.76 -28.06
N GLN A 263 -22.35 5.72 -28.00
CA GLN A 263 -22.46 6.61 -26.85
C GLN A 263 -22.84 5.86 -25.56
N TYR A 264 -23.78 4.90 -25.65
CA TYR A 264 -24.16 4.07 -24.50
C TYR A 264 -22.98 3.26 -23.95
N GLU A 265 -22.20 2.64 -24.84
CA GLU A 265 -20.97 1.93 -24.49
C GLU A 265 -19.96 2.88 -23.85
N ALA A 266 -19.68 4.03 -24.48
CA ALA A 266 -18.76 5.05 -23.99
C ALA A 266 -19.11 5.51 -22.56
N THR A 267 -20.35 5.93 -22.32
CA THR A 267 -20.79 6.37 -20.99
C THR A 267 -20.74 5.23 -19.96
N GLY A 268 -21.03 3.98 -20.37
CA GLY A 268 -20.95 2.81 -19.50
C GLY A 268 -19.54 2.52 -19.00
N PHE A 269 -18.55 2.50 -19.91
CA PHE A 269 -17.14 2.33 -19.55
C PHE A 269 -16.61 3.50 -18.71
N ALA A 270 -16.95 4.74 -19.07
CA ALA A 270 -16.57 5.92 -18.29
C ALA A 270 -17.05 5.81 -16.84
N ARG A 271 -18.33 5.46 -16.65
CA ARG A 271 -18.91 5.31 -15.31
C ARG A 271 -18.21 4.23 -14.50
N ALA A 272 -18.01 3.04 -15.07
CA ALA A 272 -17.34 1.95 -14.37
C ALA A 272 -15.89 2.32 -13.98
N MET A 273 -15.18 2.98 -14.89
CA MET A 273 -13.82 3.48 -14.65
C MET A 273 -13.77 4.50 -13.51
N HIS A 274 -14.63 5.53 -13.52
CA HIS A 274 -14.62 6.57 -12.48
C HIS A 274 -15.11 6.05 -11.12
N ASP A 275 -16.07 5.13 -11.12
CA ASP A 275 -16.59 4.51 -9.90
C ASP A 275 -15.54 3.64 -9.21
N THR A 276 -14.85 2.79 -9.98
CA THR A 276 -13.95 1.76 -9.43
C THR A 276 -12.48 2.16 -9.43
N GLY A 277 -12.07 3.06 -10.32
CA GLY A 277 -10.67 3.31 -10.64
C GLY A 277 -10.02 2.21 -11.48
N LEU A 278 -10.75 1.16 -11.87
CA LEU A 278 -10.26 0.09 -12.74
C LEU A 278 -10.65 0.36 -14.19
N VAL A 279 -9.77 0.03 -15.12
CA VAL A 279 -10.07 0.13 -16.55
C VAL A 279 -10.10 -1.24 -17.20
N SER A 280 -11.24 -1.58 -17.80
CA SER A 280 -11.39 -2.79 -18.61
C SER A 280 -10.50 -2.74 -19.87
N PRO A 281 -9.87 -3.86 -20.28
CA PRO A 281 -9.21 -3.97 -21.58
C PRO A 281 -10.13 -3.65 -22.78
N TYR A 282 -11.44 -3.91 -22.66
CA TYR A 282 -12.42 -3.54 -23.68
C TYR A 282 -12.55 -2.02 -23.85
N HIS A 283 -12.31 -1.24 -22.79
CA HIS A 283 -12.31 0.21 -22.87
C HIS A 283 -11.16 0.73 -23.75
N ALA A 284 -10.01 0.04 -23.75
CA ALA A 284 -8.91 0.39 -24.65
C ALA A 284 -9.29 0.18 -26.12
N GLU A 285 -9.97 -0.93 -26.44
CA GLU A 285 -10.46 -1.18 -27.81
C GLU A 285 -11.52 -0.14 -28.21
N LEU A 286 -12.49 0.14 -27.32
CA LEU A 286 -13.51 1.16 -27.57
C LEU A 286 -12.89 2.54 -27.82
N LEU A 287 -11.99 2.99 -26.96
CA LEU A 287 -11.40 4.32 -27.06
C LEU A 287 -10.62 4.49 -28.37
N ARG A 288 -9.87 3.46 -28.78
CA ARG A 288 -9.17 3.45 -30.07
C ARG A 288 -10.12 3.43 -31.26
N PHE A 289 -11.25 2.71 -31.17
CA PHE A 289 -12.29 2.75 -32.20
C PHE A 289 -12.87 4.15 -32.35
N LEU A 290 -13.20 4.81 -31.23
CA LEU A 290 -13.83 6.11 -31.20
C LEU A 290 -12.96 7.27 -31.71
N LEU A 291 -11.62 7.12 -31.70
CA LEU A 291 -10.69 8.11 -32.28
C LEU A 291 -11.03 8.45 -33.73
N HIS A 292 -11.52 7.48 -34.51
CA HIS A 292 -11.86 7.66 -35.92
C HIS A 292 -13.32 8.06 -36.16
N GLU A 293 -14.14 8.07 -35.11
CA GLU A 293 -15.58 8.33 -35.18
C GLU A 293 -15.92 9.76 -34.74
N SER A 294 -15.54 10.15 -33.51
CA SER A 294 -15.93 11.45 -32.96
C SER A 294 -15.18 11.83 -31.67
N ASP A 295 -14.60 13.03 -31.64
CA ASP A 295 -14.06 13.62 -30.40
C ASP A 295 -15.10 13.76 -29.29
N TYR A 296 -16.38 13.94 -29.65
CA TYR A 296 -17.46 13.95 -28.67
C TYR A 296 -17.55 12.60 -27.95
N LEU A 297 -17.54 11.50 -28.69
CA LEU A 297 -17.60 10.15 -28.12
C LEU A 297 -16.33 9.79 -27.35
N VAL A 298 -15.15 10.26 -27.79
CA VAL A 298 -13.89 10.14 -27.02
C VAL A 298 -14.04 10.83 -25.66
N GLY A 299 -14.61 12.04 -25.64
CA GLY A 299 -14.90 12.76 -24.39
C GLY A 299 -15.90 12.03 -23.49
N GLU A 300 -16.94 11.40 -24.06
CA GLU A 300 -17.90 10.57 -23.32
C GLU A 300 -17.25 9.31 -22.74
N ALA A 301 -16.39 8.62 -23.51
CA ALA A 301 -15.71 7.39 -23.06
C ALA A 301 -14.72 7.66 -21.92
N LEU A 302 -14.04 8.81 -21.97
CA LEU A 302 -13.18 9.27 -20.87
C LEU A 302 -13.97 9.81 -19.67
N GLY A 303 -15.26 10.11 -19.83
CA GLY A 303 -16.09 10.71 -18.79
C GLY A 303 -15.68 12.14 -18.43
N LEU A 304 -15.21 12.92 -19.41
CA LEU A 304 -14.63 14.24 -19.18
C LEU A 304 -15.68 15.27 -18.72
N SER A 305 -15.29 16.09 -17.76
CA SER A 305 -15.97 17.32 -17.39
C SER A 305 -15.88 18.38 -18.51
N ASP A 306 -16.54 19.52 -18.32
CA ASP A 306 -16.40 20.65 -19.25
C ASP A 306 -14.95 21.10 -19.41
N THR A 307 -14.15 21.09 -18.33
CA THR A 307 -12.72 21.42 -18.41
C THR A 307 -11.97 20.41 -19.27
N GLY A 308 -12.18 19.11 -19.04
CA GLY A 308 -11.54 18.05 -19.82
C GLY A 308 -11.95 18.08 -21.29
N ARG A 309 -13.24 18.30 -21.60
CA ARG A 309 -13.73 18.43 -22.98
C ARG A 309 -13.09 19.61 -23.71
N ASN A 310 -12.99 20.77 -23.05
CA ASN A 310 -12.29 21.92 -23.62
C ASN A 310 -10.79 21.65 -23.82
N CYS A 311 -10.17 20.91 -22.90
CA CYS A 311 -8.78 20.49 -23.00
C CYS A 311 -8.56 19.57 -24.22
N LEU A 312 -9.41 18.53 -24.35
CA LEU A 312 -9.43 17.61 -25.49
C LEU A 312 -9.57 18.37 -26.81
N LEU A 313 -10.58 19.23 -26.95
CA LEU A 313 -10.82 19.99 -28.18
C LEU A 313 -9.65 20.94 -28.52
N ARG A 314 -9.04 21.57 -27.52
CA ARG A 314 -7.92 22.50 -27.74
C ARG A 314 -6.66 21.78 -28.19
N TYR A 315 -6.40 20.58 -27.67
CA TYR A 315 -5.16 19.83 -27.87
C TYR A 315 -5.39 18.49 -28.59
N HIS A 316 -6.41 18.41 -29.46
CA HIS A 316 -6.92 17.16 -30.00
C HIS A 316 -5.82 16.30 -30.66
N ASP A 317 -4.96 16.89 -31.50
CA ASP A 317 -3.87 16.19 -32.18
C ASP A 317 -2.91 15.50 -31.20
N LEU A 318 -2.59 16.17 -30.09
CA LEU A 318 -1.72 15.60 -29.08
C LEU A 318 -2.43 14.46 -28.34
N VAL A 319 -3.69 14.65 -27.96
CA VAL A 319 -4.47 13.64 -27.23
C VAL A 319 -4.67 12.39 -28.07
N HIS A 320 -5.01 12.54 -29.34
CA HIS A 320 -5.13 11.42 -30.29
C HIS A 320 -3.83 10.63 -30.36
N ARG A 321 -2.68 11.30 -30.56
CA ARG A 321 -1.37 10.64 -30.61
C ARG A 321 -1.00 9.95 -29.29
N LEU A 322 -1.38 10.53 -28.15
CA LEU A 322 -1.20 9.89 -26.84
C LEU A 322 -2.02 8.60 -26.74
N ILE A 323 -3.28 8.61 -27.19
CA ILE A 323 -4.14 7.42 -27.20
C ILE A 323 -3.58 6.37 -28.16
N GLU A 324 -3.23 6.75 -29.40
CA GLU A 324 -2.68 5.83 -30.40
C GLU A 324 -1.42 5.10 -29.90
N GLN A 325 -0.52 5.82 -29.22
CA GLN A 325 0.73 5.25 -28.70
C GLN A 325 0.52 4.47 -27.41
N ALA A 326 -0.20 5.01 -26.42
CA ALA A 326 -0.21 4.49 -25.05
C ALA A 326 -1.36 3.55 -24.72
N VAL A 327 -2.50 3.65 -25.41
CA VAL A 327 -3.71 2.90 -25.06
C VAL A 327 -3.71 1.57 -25.82
N HIS A 328 -3.49 0.50 -25.07
CA HIS A 328 -3.58 -0.90 -25.51
C HIS A 328 -4.31 -1.70 -24.43
N PRO A 329 -4.85 -2.89 -24.72
CA PRO A 329 -5.47 -3.75 -23.71
C PRO A 329 -4.60 -3.98 -22.47
N GLN A 330 -3.28 -4.16 -22.64
CA GLN A 330 -2.31 -4.39 -21.56
C GLN A 330 -1.90 -3.12 -20.80
N THR A 331 -2.26 -1.94 -21.32
CA THR A 331 -2.00 -0.63 -20.70
C THR A 331 -3.29 0.14 -20.46
N ALA A 332 -4.45 -0.52 -20.48
CA ALA A 332 -5.77 0.11 -20.42
C ALA A 332 -5.92 1.04 -19.19
N GLN A 333 -5.27 0.71 -18.08
CA GLN A 333 -5.27 1.54 -16.87
C GLN A 333 -4.83 3.00 -17.11
N CYS A 334 -4.02 3.28 -18.13
CA CYS A 334 -3.59 4.64 -18.46
C CYS A 334 -4.73 5.56 -18.94
N ILE A 335 -5.87 4.99 -19.36
CA ILE A 335 -7.05 5.76 -19.78
C ILE A 335 -7.59 6.58 -18.61
N TYR A 336 -7.58 6.03 -17.39
CA TYR A 336 -8.02 6.78 -16.22
C TYR A 336 -7.05 7.94 -15.90
N GLY A 337 -5.75 7.70 -16.03
CA GLY A 337 -4.73 8.75 -15.96
C GLY A 337 -4.93 9.86 -17.00
N LEU A 338 -5.20 9.49 -18.25
CA LEU A 338 -5.49 10.44 -19.32
C LEU A 338 -6.74 11.27 -19.03
N ALA A 339 -7.83 10.64 -18.58
CA ALA A 339 -9.06 11.35 -18.23
C ALA A 339 -8.80 12.41 -17.15
N LEU A 340 -8.12 12.04 -16.06
CA LEU A 340 -7.80 12.96 -14.97
C LEU A 340 -6.79 14.04 -15.37
N LEU A 341 -5.82 13.73 -16.24
CA LEU A 341 -4.87 14.71 -16.78
C LEU A 341 -5.61 15.83 -17.53
N LEU A 342 -6.60 15.45 -18.35
CA LEU A 342 -7.41 16.40 -19.12
C LEU A 342 -8.34 17.21 -18.21
N ASP A 343 -9.03 16.57 -17.27
CA ASP A 343 -9.95 17.23 -16.34
C ASP A 343 -9.25 18.19 -15.37
N ARG A 344 -8.00 17.89 -15.00
CA ARG A 344 -7.15 18.82 -14.23
C ARG A 344 -6.61 19.98 -15.08
N GLY A 345 -6.82 19.98 -16.39
CA GLY A 345 -6.36 21.03 -17.29
C GLY A 345 -4.85 21.13 -17.41
N ILE A 346 -4.11 20.05 -17.16
CA ILE A 346 -2.63 20.06 -17.07
C ILE A 346 -2.00 20.56 -18.39
N LEU A 347 -2.62 20.28 -19.54
CA LEU A 347 -2.13 20.71 -20.85
C LEU A 347 -2.19 22.23 -21.07
N TYR A 348 -2.93 22.99 -20.24
CA TYR A 348 -2.94 24.45 -20.33
C TYR A 348 -1.64 25.08 -19.84
N ALA A 349 -0.83 24.36 -19.06
CA ALA A 349 0.51 24.80 -18.72
C ALA A 349 1.39 24.83 -20.00
N PRO A 350 1.91 26.00 -20.42
CA PRO A 350 2.64 26.14 -21.68
C PRO A 350 3.78 25.13 -21.91
N PRO A 351 4.59 24.72 -20.91
CA PRO A 351 5.69 23.77 -21.15
C PRO A 351 5.25 22.31 -21.30
N VAL A 352 4.04 21.95 -20.88
CA VAL A 352 3.61 20.53 -20.82
C VAL A 352 3.40 19.93 -22.21
N VAL A 353 2.69 20.64 -23.10
CA VAL A 353 2.41 20.17 -24.48
C VAL A 353 3.69 19.84 -25.27
N PRO A 354 4.71 20.73 -25.34
CA PRO A 354 5.95 20.40 -26.02
C PRO A 354 6.75 19.30 -25.28
N ALA A 355 6.68 19.23 -23.95
CA ALA A 355 7.33 18.16 -23.18
C ALA A 355 6.71 16.78 -23.45
N LEU A 356 5.39 16.67 -23.55
CA LEU A 356 4.69 15.44 -23.96
C LEU A 356 4.95 15.09 -25.42
N SER A 357 5.04 16.08 -26.30
CA SER A 357 5.41 15.87 -27.71
C SER A 357 6.83 15.28 -27.83
N ARG A 358 7.76 15.76 -26.99
CA ARG A 358 9.08 15.14 -26.84
C ARG A 358 8.98 13.72 -26.28
N GLN A 359 8.15 13.50 -25.26
CA GLN A 359 7.95 12.18 -24.64
C GLN A 359 7.49 11.12 -25.66
N LEU A 360 6.57 11.49 -26.56
CA LEU A 360 6.11 10.63 -27.66
C LEU A 360 7.23 10.28 -28.64
N ALA A 361 8.15 11.22 -28.88
CA ALA A 361 9.26 11.08 -29.82
C ALA A 361 10.57 10.57 -29.20
N LEU A 362 10.55 10.11 -27.93
CA LEU A 362 11.77 9.66 -27.26
C LEU A 362 12.34 8.38 -27.85
N ASP A 363 13.63 8.43 -28.20
CA ASP A 363 14.43 7.24 -28.42
C ASP A 363 14.93 6.70 -27.07
N LEU A 364 14.35 5.58 -26.64
CA LEU A 364 14.73 4.92 -25.38
C LEU A 364 16.14 4.33 -25.50
N SER A 365 16.95 4.50 -24.45
CA SER A 365 18.25 3.85 -24.37
C SER A 365 18.10 2.31 -24.36
N PRO A 366 19.12 1.55 -24.83
CA PRO A 366 19.05 0.10 -24.84
C PRO A 366 18.77 -0.51 -23.45
N VAL A 367 19.37 0.05 -22.40
CA VAL A 367 19.20 -0.39 -21.00
C VAL A 367 17.76 -0.17 -20.53
N VAL A 368 17.18 0.98 -20.86
CA VAL A 368 15.79 1.31 -20.51
C VAL A 368 14.81 0.39 -21.23
N ARG A 369 15.05 0.12 -22.52
CA ARG A 369 14.25 -0.82 -23.31
C ARG A 369 14.27 -2.22 -22.68
N GLU A 370 15.46 -2.73 -22.37
CA GLU A 370 15.64 -4.04 -21.73
C GLU A 370 14.92 -4.11 -20.38
N ARG A 371 15.04 -3.06 -19.54
CA ARG A 371 14.38 -3.01 -18.23
C ARG A 371 12.86 -3.06 -18.36
N LEU A 372 12.28 -2.25 -19.24
CA LEU A 372 10.83 -2.26 -19.47
C LEU A 372 10.34 -3.60 -20.03
N THR A 373 11.04 -4.18 -21.00
CA THR A 373 10.69 -5.48 -21.57
C THR A 373 10.79 -6.61 -20.55
N THR A 374 11.79 -6.57 -19.66
CA THR A 374 11.98 -7.59 -18.63
C THR A 374 10.83 -7.62 -17.63
N VAL A 375 10.32 -6.45 -17.22
CA VAL A 375 9.25 -6.34 -16.22
C VAL A 375 7.86 -6.49 -16.85
N PHE A 376 7.63 -5.86 -17.99
CA PHE A 376 6.28 -5.72 -18.56
C PHE A 376 6.03 -6.52 -19.85
N GLY A 377 7.05 -7.21 -20.37
CA GLY A 377 7.00 -7.86 -21.67
C GLY A 377 7.24 -6.90 -22.85
N ASP A 378 7.24 -7.46 -24.05
CA ASP A 378 7.49 -6.75 -25.31
C ASP A 378 6.23 -6.15 -25.94
N GLN A 379 5.04 -6.50 -25.44
CA GLN A 379 3.75 -6.01 -25.94
C GLN A 379 2.93 -5.29 -24.85
N PRO A 380 2.48 -4.05 -25.11
CA PRO A 380 2.89 -3.18 -26.22
C PRO A 380 4.36 -2.76 -26.07
N GLU A 381 4.91 -2.17 -27.14
CA GLU A 381 6.31 -1.71 -27.20
C GLU A 381 6.70 -0.84 -25.97
N PRO A 382 7.98 -0.85 -25.53
CA PRO A 382 8.44 -0.10 -24.36
C PRO A 382 8.10 1.40 -24.38
N ASN A 383 8.09 2.03 -25.55
CA ASN A 383 7.65 3.42 -25.70
C ASN A 383 6.18 3.61 -25.31
N ALA A 384 5.29 2.70 -25.71
CA ALA A 384 3.88 2.71 -25.34
C ALA A 384 3.71 2.51 -23.82
N ARG A 385 4.46 1.56 -23.23
CA ARG A 385 4.48 1.32 -21.77
C ARG A 385 4.90 2.55 -20.99
N LEU A 386 5.98 3.23 -21.41
CA LEU A 386 6.46 4.42 -20.74
C LEU A 386 5.46 5.59 -20.87
N THR A 387 4.91 5.82 -22.07
CA THR A 387 3.88 6.86 -22.25
C THR A 387 2.63 6.57 -21.41
N ALA A 388 2.19 5.31 -21.33
CA ALA A 388 1.10 4.91 -20.45
C ALA A 388 1.39 5.22 -18.98
N GLY A 389 2.60 4.92 -18.49
CA GLY A 389 3.04 5.28 -17.14
C GLY A 389 3.05 6.79 -16.89
N VAL A 390 3.51 7.59 -17.86
CA VAL A 390 3.52 9.06 -17.78
C VAL A 390 2.09 9.62 -17.66
N LEU A 391 1.15 9.11 -18.47
CA LEU A 391 -0.26 9.52 -18.39
C LEU A 391 -0.87 9.18 -17.03
N SER A 392 -0.62 7.96 -16.54
CA SER A 392 -1.07 7.53 -15.21
C SER A 392 -0.51 8.42 -14.10
N MET A 393 0.79 8.71 -14.11
CA MET A 393 1.45 9.50 -13.06
C MET A 393 0.97 10.96 -13.06
N LEU A 394 0.86 11.60 -14.23
CA LEU A 394 0.36 12.96 -14.35
C LEU A 394 -1.13 13.05 -13.95
N GLY A 395 -1.95 12.07 -14.29
CA GLY A 395 -3.36 12.03 -13.92
C GLY A 395 -3.61 11.70 -12.45
N GLN A 396 -2.80 10.80 -11.87
CA GLN A 396 -2.96 10.22 -10.54
C GLN A 396 -1.69 10.41 -9.68
N PRO A 397 -1.32 11.66 -9.34
CA PRO A 397 -0.10 11.93 -8.58
C PRO A 397 -0.08 11.25 -7.21
N LEU A 398 -1.24 11.07 -6.58
CA LEU A 398 -1.38 10.40 -5.28
C LEU A 398 -1.54 8.87 -5.40
N GLY A 399 -1.53 8.33 -6.61
CA GLY A 399 -1.56 6.88 -6.88
C GLY A 399 -0.17 6.26 -7.02
N VAL A 400 0.90 7.05 -6.89
CA VAL A 400 2.29 6.59 -6.97
C VAL A 400 2.60 5.74 -5.73
N GLY A 401 3.18 4.56 -5.95
CA GLY A 401 3.56 3.63 -4.89
C GLY A 401 5.07 3.42 -4.83
N GLN A 402 5.63 3.20 -3.64
CA GLN A 402 7.03 2.80 -3.48
C GLN A 402 7.25 1.27 -3.62
N GLY A 403 6.16 0.48 -3.65
CA GLY A 403 6.26 -0.97 -3.60
C GLY A 403 6.86 -1.47 -2.30
N ASP A 404 7.56 -2.60 -2.35
CA ASP A 404 8.33 -3.19 -1.25
C ASP A 404 9.73 -2.56 -1.11
N ASN A 405 9.96 -1.38 -1.71
CA ASN A 405 11.26 -0.73 -1.79
C ASN A 405 11.38 0.41 -0.75
N PRO A 406 12.54 0.59 -0.09
CA PRO A 406 12.76 1.66 0.89
C PRO A 406 13.01 3.03 0.24
N THR A 407 12.20 3.41 -0.76
CA THR A 407 12.41 4.57 -1.64
C THR A 407 11.30 5.64 -1.49
N CYS A 408 10.77 5.80 -0.28
CA CYS A 408 9.68 6.74 0.03
C CYS A 408 9.94 8.17 -0.45
N GLN A 409 11.18 8.65 -0.37
CA GLN A 409 11.56 10.01 -0.79
C GLN A 409 11.40 10.18 -2.30
N SER A 410 11.88 9.21 -3.10
CA SER A 410 11.76 9.23 -4.56
C SER A 410 10.30 9.15 -5.00
N ALA A 411 9.49 8.28 -4.39
CA ALA A 411 8.06 8.18 -4.69
C ALA A 411 7.30 9.48 -4.37
N ARG A 412 7.63 10.13 -3.24
CA ARG A 412 7.06 11.43 -2.86
C ARG A 412 7.50 12.55 -3.80
N ALA A 413 8.76 12.57 -4.22
CA ALA A 413 9.24 13.53 -5.20
C ALA A 413 8.46 13.42 -6.53
N LEU A 414 8.30 12.21 -7.06
CA LEU A 414 7.50 11.95 -8.27
C LEU A 414 6.04 12.41 -8.11
N SER A 415 5.42 12.08 -6.97
CA SER A 415 4.06 12.50 -6.64
C SER A 415 3.93 14.03 -6.59
N MET A 416 4.85 14.72 -5.90
CA MET A 416 4.85 16.17 -5.78
C MET A 416 5.08 16.86 -7.12
N TRP A 417 5.99 16.36 -7.96
CA TRP A 417 6.24 16.93 -9.29
C TRP A 417 5.04 16.71 -10.22
N ALA A 418 4.42 15.52 -10.22
CA ALA A 418 3.18 15.30 -10.94
C ALA A 418 2.02 16.21 -10.48
N TYR A 419 2.05 16.63 -9.21
CA TYR A 419 1.03 17.52 -8.64
C TYR A 419 1.30 19.01 -8.94
N ASN A 420 2.53 19.50 -8.73
CA ASN A 420 2.89 20.92 -8.80
C ASN A 420 3.65 21.34 -10.07
N ASP A 421 4.54 20.47 -10.58
CA ASP A 421 5.56 20.83 -11.57
C ASP A 421 5.69 19.73 -12.65
N PRO A 422 4.63 19.53 -13.44
CA PRO A 422 4.53 18.40 -14.37
C PRO A 422 5.58 18.47 -15.50
N ASP A 423 6.04 19.66 -15.89
CA ASP A 423 7.10 19.79 -16.88
C ASP A 423 8.47 19.39 -16.32
N TYR A 424 8.76 19.69 -15.04
CA TYR A 424 9.94 19.15 -14.38
C TYR A 424 9.92 17.62 -14.34
N LEU A 425 8.78 17.00 -13.96
CA LEU A 425 8.63 15.54 -14.02
C LEU A 425 8.94 14.99 -15.42
N LEU A 426 8.34 15.57 -16.46
CA LEU A 426 8.57 15.15 -17.86
C LEU A 426 10.02 15.33 -18.31
N GLN A 427 10.75 16.30 -17.74
CA GLN A 427 12.18 16.47 -17.98
C GLN A 427 13.00 15.36 -17.33
N VAL A 428 12.69 15.03 -16.08
CA VAL A 428 13.35 13.96 -15.33
C VAL A 428 13.13 12.60 -16.00
N VAL A 429 11.91 12.32 -16.47
CA VAL A 429 11.60 11.10 -17.23
C VAL A 429 12.40 11.04 -18.53
N ALA A 430 12.47 12.15 -19.28
CA ALA A 430 13.22 12.19 -20.53
C ALA A 430 14.71 11.90 -20.33
N TRP A 431 15.33 12.45 -19.27
CA TRP A 431 16.72 12.17 -18.92
C TRP A 431 16.94 10.71 -18.53
N ALA A 432 16.10 10.15 -17.65
CA ALA A 432 16.20 8.74 -17.28
C ALA A 432 16.01 7.81 -18.50
N ALA A 433 15.03 8.09 -19.35
CA ALA A 433 14.67 7.24 -20.49
C ALA A 433 15.68 7.28 -21.64
N ARG A 434 16.20 8.47 -21.97
CA ARG A 434 17.15 8.67 -23.09
C ARG A 434 18.60 8.48 -22.68
N ASP A 435 18.97 9.04 -21.53
CA ASP A 435 20.38 9.17 -21.12
C ASP A 435 20.80 8.12 -20.08
N ASP A 436 19.85 7.39 -19.49
CA ASP A 436 20.06 6.51 -18.32
C ASP A 436 20.79 7.27 -17.18
N GLU A 437 20.50 8.57 -17.04
CA GLU A 437 21.16 9.47 -16.11
C GLU A 437 20.27 10.65 -15.77
N ILE A 438 20.20 10.99 -14.49
CA ILE A 438 19.62 12.24 -14.00
C ILE A 438 20.74 13.04 -13.34
N ILE A 439 20.75 14.36 -13.60
CA ILE A 439 21.62 15.31 -12.93
C ILE A 439 20.73 16.32 -12.19
N MET A 440 20.83 16.33 -10.86
CA MET A 440 20.20 17.34 -10.01
C MET A 440 21.28 18.26 -9.42
N HIS A 441 20.88 19.36 -8.79
CA HIS A 441 21.80 20.23 -8.07
C HIS A 441 21.55 20.11 -6.57
N PHE A 442 22.63 20.15 -5.80
CA PHE A 442 22.59 20.28 -4.35
C PHE A 442 23.46 21.47 -3.97
N GLU A 443 22.83 22.55 -3.49
CA GLU A 443 23.51 23.81 -3.11
C GLU A 443 24.37 24.38 -4.27
N GLY A 444 23.83 24.30 -5.49
CA GLY A 444 24.49 24.79 -6.70
C GLY A 444 25.55 23.85 -7.28
N GLN A 445 25.82 22.70 -6.67
CA GLN A 445 26.75 21.70 -7.21
C GLN A 445 26.00 20.54 -7.87
N PRO A 446 26.41 20.09 -9.07
CA PRO A 446 25.75 18.97 -9.73
C PRO A 446 25.94 17.66 -8.96
N VAL A 447 24.92 16.82 -9.04
CA VAL A 447 24.85 15.45 -8.52
C VAL A 447 24.33 14.56 -9.65
N SER A 448 25.21 13.79 -10.29
CA SER A 448 24.83 12.79 -11.28
C SER A 448 24.46 11.48 -10.62
N SER A 449 23.34 10.89 -11.04
CA SER A 449 22.95 9.53 -10.64
C SER A 449 23.94 8.44 -11.10
N LYS A 450 24.72 8.65 -12.17
CA LYS A 450 25.73 7.69 -12.66
C LYS A 450 27.01 7.72 -11.82
N ASP A 451 27.45 8.93 -11.47
CA ASP A 451 28.67 9.14 -10.68
C ASP A 451 28.47 8.84 -9.19
N SER A 452 27.21 8.84 -8.74
CA SER A 452 26.84 8.51 -7.38
C SER A 452 27.02 7.01 -7.10
N VAL A 453 27.54 6.68 -5.91
CA VAL A 453 27.63 5.30 -5.38
C VAL A 453 26.21 4.70 -5.24
N SER A 454 26.10 3.42 -4.87
CA SER A 454 24.84 2.73 -4.58
C SER A 454 23.86 3.59 -3.75
N GLY A 455 22.58 3.50 -4.11
CA GLY A 455 21.47 4.11 -3.41
C GLY A 455 21.09 3.36 -2.13
N VAL A 456 19.95 3.70 -1.55
CA VAL A 456 19.38 3.05 -0.36
C VAL A 456 18.80 1.67 -0.71
N ALA A 457 18.26 1.50 -1.91
CA ALA A 457 17.75 0.21 -2.37
C ALA A 457 18.88 -0.75 -2.77
N SER A 458 18.87 -1.98 -2.22
CA SER A 458 19.86 -3.02 -2.52
C SER A 458 19.52 -3.88 -3.74
N THR A 459 18.27 -3.85 -4.21
CA THR A 459 17.75 -4.66 -5.32
C THR A 459 17.02 -3.78 -6.32
N GLN A 460 17.03 -4.17 -7.61
CA GLN A 460 16.22 -3.47 -8.61
C GLN A 460 14.72 -3.71 -8.34
N PRO A 461 13.91 -2.64 -8.27
CA PRO A 461 12.46 -2.78 -8.11
C PRO A 461 11.83 -3.52 -9.28
N THR A 462 10.81 -4.33 -9.02
CA THR A 462 10.04 -5.04 -10.07
C THR A 462 8.54 -4.80 -9.98
N ASP A 463 8.11 -4.12 -8.92
CA ASP A 463 6.73 -3.90 -8.48
C ASP A 463 6.33 -2.42 -8.56
N LEU A 464 6.97 -1.67 -9.46
CA LEU A 464 6.76 -0.23 -9.67
C LEU A 464 6.13 0.04 -11.03
N ASP A 465 5.41 1.16 -11.14
CA ASP A 465 4.91 1.65 -12.43
C ASP A 465 6.06 1.98 -13.40
N PRO A 466 5.80 2.03 -14.73
CA PRO A 466 6.85 2.23 -15.72
C PRO A 466 7.71 3.49 -15.52
N VAL A 467 7.15 4.58 -14.98
CA VAL A 467 7.94 5.79 -14.71
C VAL A 467 8.80 5.58 -13.48
N SER A 468 8.20 5.11 -12.38
CA SER A 468 8.93 4.87 -11.13
C SER A 468 10.05 3.83 -11.32
N LEU A 469 9.81 2.75 -12.06
CA LEU A 469 10.80 1.71 -12.40
C LEU A 469 12.07 2.29 -13.05
N LEU A 470 11.91 3.31 -13.89
CA LEU A 470 13.03 3.97 -14.55
C LEU A 470 13.66 5.03 -13.64
N VAL A 471 12.87 5.89 -13.02
CA VAL A 471 13.34 7.12 -12.38
C VAL A 471 13.82 6.90 -10.94
N VAL A 472 13.12 6.07 -10.15
CA VAL A 472 13.43 5.85 -8.73
C VAL A 472 14.88 5.42 -8.48
N PRO A 473 15.49 4.48 -9.24
CA PRO A 473 16.88 4.09 -9.03
C PRO A 473 17.90 5.23 -9.21
N HIS A 474 17.59 6.24 -10.03
CA HIS A 474 18.45 7.42 -10.18
C HIS A 474 18.25 8.40 -9.03
N LEU A 475 16.99 8.66 -8.67
CA LEU A 475 16.65 9.55 -7.57
C LEU A 475 17.17 9.02 -6.23
N ASP A 476 17.11 7.72 -6.00
CA ASP A 476 17.61 7.07 -4.79
C ASP A 476 19.14 7.25 -4.64
N ARG A 477 19.89 7.12 -5.74
CA ARG A 477 21.34 7.40 -5.76
C ARG A 477 21.66 8.87 -5.49
N ILE A 478 20.91 9.77 -6.11
CA ILE A 478 21.07 11.23 -5.89
C ILE A 478 20.74 11.60 -4.45
N TYR A 479 19.64 11.09 -3.90
CA TYR A 479 19.22 11.32 -2.53
C TYR A 479 20.28 10.83 -1.53
N ALA A 480 20.79 9.61 -1.71
CA ALA A 480 21.86 9.07 -0.88
C ALA A 480 23.14 9.92 -0.97
N GLU A 481 23.46 10.45 -2.14
CA GLU A 481 24.62 11.33 -2.33
C GLU A 481 24.44 12.71 -1.65
N MET A 482 23.25 13.32 -1.75
CA MET A 482 22.92 14.54 -1.00
C MET A 482 23.05 14.30 0.52
N GLY A 483 22.59 13.15 1.01
CA GLY A 483 22.77 12.72 2.40
C GLY A 483 24.24 12.57 2.79
N ARG A 484 25.07 11.93 1.95
CA ARG A 484 26.52 11.80 2.18
C ARG A 484 27.22 13.16 2.29
N ARG A 485 26.83 14.14 1.47
CA ARG A 485 27.35 15.52 1.54
C ARG A 485 26.93 16.27 2.81
N CYS A 486 25.96 15.74 3.55
CA CYS A 486 25.53 16.26 4.85
C CYS A 486 26.12 15.52 6.05
N ALA A 487 26.91 14.45 5.85
CA ALA A 487 27.33 13.54 6.93
C ALA A 487 28.08 14.22 8.09
N ASP A 488 28.89 15.25 7.80
CA ASP A 488 29.65 15.99 8.80
C ASP A 488 28.88 17.19 9.40
N ARG A 489 27.63 17.41 9.01
CA ARG A 489 26.82 18.55 9.46
C ARG A 489 26.07 18.21 10.76
N PRO A 490 25.98 19.15 11.73
CA PRO A 490 25.20 18.93 12.94
C PRO A 490 23.70 19.01 12.65
N GLY A 491 22.94 17.99 13.06
CA GLY A 491 21.48 17.94 12.94
C GLY A 491 21.01 16.92 11.90
N ASP A 492 19.73 16.98 11.56
CA ASP A 492 19.10 16.04 10.63
C ASP A 492 19.34 16.46 9.16
N PRO A 493 19.80 15.57 8.28
CA PRO A 493 20.12 15.89 6.89
C PRO A 493 18.91 16.40 6.08
N HIS A 494 17.67 16.01 6.44
CA HIS A 494 16.45 16.42 5.73
C HIS A 494 16.25 17.95 5.73
N ARG A 495 16.88 18.67 6.68
CA ARG A 495 16.93 20.14 6.68
C ARG A 495 17.48 20.72 5.38
N TRP A 496 18.52 20.10 4.80
CA TRP A 496 19.16 20.56 3.58
C TRP A 496 18.71 19.78 2.35
N VAL A 497 18.47 18.47 2.51
CA VAL A 497 18.14 17.60 1.39
C VAL A 497 16.72 17.87 0.88
N ASN A 498 15.71 18.05 1.74
CA ASN A 498 14.33 18.16 1.26
C ASN A 498 14.09 19.38 0.33
N PRO A 499 14.59 20.59 0.63
CA PRO A 499 14.45 21.75 -0.25
C PRO A 499 15.11 21.58 -1.63
N GLU A 500 16.24 20.89 -1.68
CA GLU A 500 16.99 20.67 -2.94
C GLU A 500 16.42 19.48 -3.73
N PHE A 501 15.87 18.48 -3.04
CA PHE A 501 15.38 17.24 -3.64
C PHE A 501 13.93 17.35 -4.13
N HIS A 502 13.02 17.90 -3.33
CA HIS A 502 11.59 17.94 -3.68
C HIS A 502 11.22 19.16 -4.52
N GLY A 503 11.82 20.33 -4.25
CA GLY A 503 11.54 21.57 -4.97
C GLY A 503 11.53 22.78 -4.06
N TRP A 504 11.56 23.97 -4.68
CA TRP A 504 11.72 25.26 -4.00
C TRP A 504 10.63 25.55 -2.95
N TRP A 505 9.44 24.96 -3.09
CA TRP A 505 8.31 25.13 -2.16
C TRP A 505 8.51 24.38 -0.84
N SER A 506 9.46 23.44 -0.77
CA SER A 506 9.89 22.87 0.51
C SER A 506 10.77 23.91 1.20
N ALA A 507 10.19 24.61 2.17
CA ALA A 507 10.85 25.73 2.81
C ALA A 507 12.14 25.32 3.54
N ARG A 508 13.05 26.27 3.79
CA ARG A 508 14.36 25.99 4.41
C ARG A 508 14.36 26.09 5.93
N GLU A 509 13.32 26.68 6.53
CA GLU A 509 13.14 26.60 7.97
C GLU A 509 12.59 25.22 8.33
N PHE A 510 13.24 24.60 9.30
CA PHE A 510 13.12 23.17 9.59
C PHE A 510 12.93 22.99 11.09
N TRP A 511 11.87 22.29 11.44
CA TRP A 511 11.51 21.96 12.81
C TRP A 511 11.67 20.47 13.05
N ILE A 512 12.31 20.11 14.16
CA ILE A 512 12.51 18.73 14.61
C ILE A 512 12.31 18.66 16.13
N ASN A 513 11.57 17.65 16.62
CA ASN A 513 11.32 17.47 18.06
C ASN A 513 12.11 16.30 18.68
N VAL A 514 13.13 15.81 17.98
CA VAL A 514 14.02 14.71 18.42
C VAL A 514 15.47 15.13 18.24
N GLU A 515 16.28 14.91 19.27
CA GLU A 515 17.72 15.06 19.17
C GLU A 515 18.32 13.88 18.38
N VAL A 516 18.91 14.16 17.22
CA VAL A 516 19.42 13.12 16.28
C VAL A 516 20.41 12.15 16.92
N GLY A 517 21.28 12.63 17.81
CA GLY A 517 22.31 11.80 18.45
C GLY A 517 21.78 10.83 19.50
N THR A 518 20.74 11.20 20.23
CA THR A 518 20.22 10.39 21.36
C THR A 518 18.85 9.77 21.08
N GLY A 519 18.13 10.26 20.07
CA GLY A 519 16.74 9.90 19.79
C GLY A 519 15.75 10.40 20.85
N LYS A 520 16.16 11.26 21.79
CA LYS A 520 15.30 11.79 22.86
C LYS A 520 14.49 13.00 22.36
N LEU A 521 13.29 13.15 22.93
CA LEU A 521 12.41 14.28 22.65
C LEU A 521 13.06 15.59 23.13
N VAL A 522 12.97 16.63 22.31
CA VAL A 522 13.48 17.97 22.60
C VAL A 522 12.45 19.02 22.13
N ASP A 523 12.26 20.07 22.93
CA ASP A 523 11.46 21.26 22.62
C ASP A 523 10.05 20.98 22.04
N LEU A 524 9.40 19.91 22.50
CA LEU A 524 8.13 19.42 21.96
C LEU A 524 6.99 20.47 22.04
N ASP A 525 6.94 21.29 23.10
CA ASP A 525 5.93 22.35 23.24
C ASP A 525 6.05 23.39 22.12
N GLU A 526 7.26 23.92 21.92
CA GLU A 526 7.53 24.92 20.87
C GLU A 526 7.30 24.32 19.48
N PHE A 527 7.79 23.10 19.23
CA PHE A 527 7.56 22.39 17.97
C PHE A 527 6.07 22.29 17.62
N LEU A 528 5.22 21.91 18.58
CA LEU A 528 3.78 21.77 18.36
C LEU A 528 3.11 23.12 18.11
N ARG A 529 3.49 24.17 18.85
CA ARG A 529 2.97 25.53 18.63
C ARG A 529 3.30 26.05 17.24
N GLN A 530 4.51 25.78 16.77
CA GLN A 530 4.96 26.19 15.44
C GLN A 530 4.21 25.41 14.36
N PHE A 531 3.98 24.10 14.55
CA PHE A 531 3.17 23.34 13.61
C PHE A 531 1.73 23.89 13.48
N HIS A 532 1.10 24.27 14.60
CA HIS A 532 -0.19 24.97 14.56
C HIS A 532 -0.11 26.31 13.83
N ALA A 533 0.87 27.13 14.17
CA ALA A 533 1.06 28.46 13.58
C ALA A 533 1.35 28.42 12.09
N SER A 534 1.97 27.35 11.58
CA SER A 534 2.26 27.17 10.15
C SER A 534 1.09 26.55 9.39
N TYR A 535 0.42 25.53 9.94
CA TYR A 535 -0.50 24.69 9.16
C TYR A 535 -1.97 24.79 9.53
N HIS A 536 -2.32 25.21 10.76
CA HIS A 536 -3.70 25.21 11.21
C HIS A 536 -4.38 26.56 10.89
N PRO A 537 -5.47 26.57 10.09
CA PRO A 537 -6.11 27.82 9.60
C PRO A 537 -6.46 28.84 10.70
N SER A 538 -6.82 28.39 11.90
CA SER A 538 -7.14 29.27 13.02
C SER A 538 -5.94 30.03 13.62
N TYR A 539 -4.70 29.63 13.33
CA TYR A 539 -3.47 30.20 13.91
C TYR A 539 -2.50 30.75 12.85
N ASN A 540 -2.75 30.50 11.57
CA ASN A 540 -1.89 30.94 10.46
C ASN A 540 -2.52 32.06 9.60
N GLY A 541 -3.61 32.68 10.07
CA GLY A 541 -4.34 33.71 9.32
C GLY A 541 -5.30 33.16 8.25
N GLY A 542 -5.68 31.89 8.33
CA GLY A 542 -6.60 31.24 7.39
C GLY A 542 -5.96 30.79 6.07
N GLN A 543 -4.63 30.72 6.02
CA GLN A 543 -3.88 30.30 4.84
C GLN A 543 -3.99 28.78 4.66
N PRO A 544 -4.48 28.28 3.51
CA PRO A 544 -4.42 26.86 3.21
C PRO A 544 -2.98 26.46 2.85
N VAL A 545 -2.67 25.17 2.95
CA VAL A 545 -1.43 24.62 2.39
C VAL A 545 -1.44 24.86 0.88
N ILE A 546 -0.48 25.64 0.38
CA ILE A 546 -0.40 26.04 -1.03
C ILE A 546 0.21 24.93 -1.88
N HIS A 547 1.31 24.35 -1.40
CA HIS A 547 2.03 23.26 -2.06
C HIS A 547 2.22 22.10 -1.10
N PRO A 548 2.11 20.84 -1.59
CA PRO A 548 2.50 19.65 -0.85
C PRO A 548 3.83 19.80 -0.09
N GLN A 549 3.82 19.58 1.22
CA GLN A 549 4.97 19.76 2.11
C GLN A 549 5.55 18.43 2.58
N PRO A 550 6.88 18.26 2.59
CA PRO A 550 7.49 17.08 3.15
C PRO A 550 7.41 17.07 4.67
N ALA A 551 7.01 15.93 5.23
CA ALA A 551 6.91 15.70 6.65
C ALA A 551 7.44 14.31 7.02
N GLY A 552 7.89 14.18 8.26
CA GLY A 552 8.32 12.91 8.82
C GLY A 552 7.52 12.58 10.05
N ILE A 553 7.09 11.32 10.13
CA ILE A 553 6.29 10.77 11.21
C ILE A 553 7.03 9.64 11.92
N ALA A 554 6.75 9.49 13.21
CA ALA A 554 7.06 8.30 13.98
C ALA A 554 5.96 7.26 13.71
N VAL A 555 6.27 6.21 12.97
CA VAL A 555 5.34 5.11 12.74
C VAL A 555 5.31 4.21 13.95
N THR A 556 4.10 3.85 14.34
CA THR A 556 3.82 2.91 15.42
C THR A 556 3.01 1.73 14.89
N ASP A 557 3.11 0.59 15.55
CA ASP A 557 2.18 -0.52 15.34
C ASP A 557 0.81 -0.24 16.01
N SER A 558 -0.15 -1.15 15.83
CA SER A 558 -1.48 -1.10 16.46
C SER A 558 -1.43 -1.11 18.00
N ALA A 559 -0.32 -1.54 18.60
CA ALA A 559 -0.06 -1.47 20.03
C ALA A 559 0.64 -0.16 20.45
N ALA A 560 0.70 0.83 19.56
CA ALA A 560 1.34 2.13 19.74
C ALA A 560 2.86 2.08 20.00
N ARG A 561 3.51 0.95 19.70
CA ARG A 561 4.96 0.80 19.86
C ARG A 561 5.68 1.36 18.65
N TYR A 562 6.77 2.08 18.89
CA TYR A 562 7.56 2.68 17.82
C TYR A 562 8.20 1.63 16.91
N VAL A 563 7.92 1.73 15.61
CA VAL A 563 8.47 0.86 14.56
C VAL A 563 9.63 1.54 13.84
N GLY A 564 9.48 2.82 13.47
CA GLY A 564 10.47 3.52 12.69
C GLY A 564 10.06 4.93 12.28
N TRP A 565 11.00 5.66 11.67
CA TRP A 565 10.74 6.93 11.03
C TRP A 565 10.21 6.69 9.62
N HIS A 566 9.19 7.43 9.21
CA HIS A 566 8.64 7.35 7.86
C HIS A 566 8.35 8.73 7.30
N ALA A 567 8.49 8.86 5.99
CA ALA A 567 8.29 10.13 5.31
C ALA A 567 6.96 10.15 4.56
N ILE A 568 6.20 11.22 4.76
CA ILE A 568 4.88 11.45 4.16
C ILE A 568 4.81 12.88 3.60
N THR A 569 3.73 13.17 2.87
CA THR A 569 3.51 14.49 2.28
C THR A 569 2.23 15.11 2.82
N ILE A 570 2.32 16.25 3.51
CA ILE A 570 1.15 17.03 3.92
C ILE A 570 0.58 17.70 2.67
N LEU A 571 -0.70 17.48 2.39
CA LEU A 571 -1.38 18.01 1.21
C LEU A 571 -2.25 19.21 1.54
N ARG A 572 -3.00 19.14 2.65
CA ARG A 572 -3.88 20.21 3.11
C ARG A 572 -4.28 20.02 4.57
N VAL A 573 -4.67 21.13 5.20
CA VAL A 573 -5.31 21.14 6.51
C VAL A 573 -6.65 21.86 6.38
N ALA A 574 -7.73 21.15 6.70
CA ALA A 574 -9.10 21.63 6.48
C ALA A 574 -10.08 20.93 7.42
N PRO A 575 -11.25 21.53 7.70
CA PRO A 575 -12.30 20.85 8.43
C PRO A 575 -12.89 19.73 7.57
N ASP A 576 -13.27 18.63 8.21
CA ASP A 576 -14.06 17.57 7.61
C ASP A 576 -15.57 17.94 7.56
N PRO A 577 -16.45 17.11 6.99
CA PRO A 577 -17.89 17.38 6.94
C PRO A 577 -18.58 17.48 8.31
N GLN A 578 -17.88 17.15 9.41
CA GLN A 578 -18.33 17.27 10.79
C GLN A 578 -17.64 18.43 11.53
N ASP A 579 -16.97 19.33 10.80
CA ASP A 579 -16.22 20.48 11.30
C ASP A 579 -15.02 20.11 12.20
N VAL A 580 -14.52 18.87 12.14
CA VAL A 580 -13.29 18.48 12.83
C VAL A 580 -12.09 18.87 11.96
N MET A 581 -11.14 19.61 12.51
CA MET A 581 -9.92 19.97 11.78
C MET A 581 -9.03 18.75 11.57
N ARG A 582 -8.64 18.50 10.31
CA ARG A 582 -7.83 17.35 9.91
C ARG A 582 -6.64 17.74 9.08
N VAL A 583 -5.58 16.94 9.19
CA VAL A 583 -4.45 16.96 8.26
C VAL A 583 -4.69 15.86 7.23
N TYR A 584 -4.71 16.24 5.96
CA TYR A 584 -4.77 15.33 4.83
C TYR A 584 -3.38 15.20 4.22
N PHE A 585 -2.96 13.97 4.00
CA PHE A 585 -1.60 13.65 3.62
C PHE A 585 -1.56 12.46 2.64
N PHE A 586 -0.45 12.35 1.94
CA PHE A 586 -0.14 11.23 1.06
C PHE A 586 0.96 10.36 1.67
N ASN A 587 0.73 9.05 1.66
CA ASN A 587 1.65 8.04 2.13
C ASN A 587 2.02 7.10 0.97
N PRO A 588 3.30 7.05 0.54
CA PRO A 588 3.71 6.27 -0.64
C PRO A 588 3.81 4.75 -0.40
N ASN A 589 3.47 4.25 0.79
CA ASN A 589 3.70 2.86 1.19
C ASN A 589 2.62 1.85 0.72
N ASN A 590 1.76 2.24 -0.23
CA ASN A 590 0.64 1.43 -0.76
C ASN A 590 -0.46 1.05 0.25
N ASP A 591 -0.36 1.48 1.52
CA ASP A 591 -1.39 1.28 2.53
C ASP A 591 -1.51 2.52 3.41
N SER A 592 -2.39 3.45 3.00
CA SER A 592 -2.58 4.70 3.74
C SER A 592 -3.61 4.59 4.88
N GLY A 593 -4.24 3.43 5.08
CA GLY A 593 -5.30 3.19 6.07
C GLY A 593 -4.82 2.49 7.34
N GLN A 594 -3.63 2.84 7.82
CA GLN A 594 -2.95 2.12 8.89
C GLN A 594 -3.50 2.44 10.28
N ASP A 595 -3.47 1.43 11.16
CA ASP A 595 -3.65 1.59 12.59
C ASP A 595 -2.30 1.93 13.24
N TRP A 596 -2.22 3.11 13.85
CA TRP A 596 -1.03 3.62 14.54
C TRP A 596 -1.16 3.48 16.07
N GLY A 597 -2.11 2.67 16.54
CA GLY A 597 -2.35 2.38 17.95
C GLY A 597 -2.91 3.56 18.72
N ASP A 598 -3.26 3.32 20.00
CA ASP A 598 -3.90 4.32 20.87
C ASP A 598 -5.21 4.89 20.26
N GLY A 599 -5.91 4.07 19.48
CA GLY A 599 -7.15 4.46 18.78
C GLY A 599 -6.94 5.41 17.60
N ILE A 600 -5.70 5.61 17.14
CA ILE A 600 -5.39 6.45 15.98
C ILE A 600 -5.34 5.58 14.72
N VAL A 601 -6.37 5.67 13.89
CA VAL A 601 -6.45 4.96 12.60
C VAL A 601 -6.57 5.97 11.47
N ALA A 602 -5.63 5.92 10.53
CA ALA A 602 -5.64 6.79 9.36
C ALA A 602 -6.86 6.47 8.48
N SER A 603 -7.65 7.49 8.17
CA SER A 603 -8.84 7.37 7.33
C SER A 603 -8.47 7.62 5.86
N THR A 604 -8.98 6.82 4.93
CA THR A 604 -8.79 7.03 3.47
C THR A 604 -10.07 7.48 2.76
N ALA A 605 -11.19 7.57 3.50
CA ALA A 605 -12.48 8.04 3.03
C ALA A 605 -13.40 8.37 4.23
N GLY A 606 -14.47 9.12 3.95
CA GLY A 606 -15.55 9.40 4.90
C GLY A 606 -15.40 10.70 5.70
N ASN A 607 -14.19 11.27 5.79
CA ASN A 607 -13.92 12.53 6.49
C ASN A 607 -13.43 13.61 5.51
N GLY A 608 -13.93 13.57 4.27
CA GLY A 608 -13.63 14.56 3.23
C GLY A 608 -12.33 14.30 2.47
N GLU A 609 -11.71 13.12 2.57
CA GLU A 609 -10.56 12.71 1.77
C GLU A 609 -10.89 12.71 0.27
N ARG A 610 -9.96 13.21 -0.54
CA ARG A 610 -9.95 13.00 -1.99
C ARG A 610 -9.25 11.68 -2.30
N PHE A 611 -9.48 11.13 -3.49
CA PHE A 611 -8.81 9.90 -3.90
C PHE A 611 -7.28 9.99 -3.77
N GLY A 612 -6.68 9.01 -3.09
CA GLY A 612 -5.25 8.96 -2.78
C GLY A 612 -4.82 9.71 -1.51
N GLU A 613 -5.72 10.47 -0.87
CA GLU A 613 -5.44 11.09 0.44
C GLU A 613 -5.73 10.10 1.58
N ALA A 614 -4.90 10.17 2.62
CA ALA A 614 -5.26 9.75 3.97
C ALA A 614 -5.41 10.97 4.88
N SER A 615 -6.08 10.79 6.01
CA SER A 615 -6.27 11.88 6.96
C SER A 615 -6.36 11.41 8.41
N LEU A 616 -6.01 12.33 9.31
CA LEU A 616 -6.18 12.21 10.74
C LEU A 616 -6.67 13.54 11.33
N PRO A 617 -7.43 13.53 12.44
CA PRO A 617 -7.62 14.72 13.26
C PRO A 617 -6.28 15.42 13.55
N PHE A 618 -6.29 16.75 13.55
CA PHE A 618 -5.07 17.56 13.61
C PHE A 618 -4.13 17.14 14.75
N ASP A 619 -4.67 17.01 15.95
CA ASP A 619 -3.93 16.60 17.15
C ASP A 619 -3.32 15.19 17.05
N GLN A 620 -4.07 14.25 16.48
CA GLN A 620 -3.61 12.87 16.32
C GLN A 620 -2.45 12.83 15.31
N PHE A 621 -2.56 13.57 14.20
CA PHE A 621 -1.48 13.72 13.24
C PHE A 621 -0.25 14.39 13.87
N ALA A 622 -0.45 15.53 14.55
CA ALA A 622 0.62 16.28 15.21
C ALA A 622 1.34 15.43 16.27
N SER A 623 0.64 14.50 16.92
CA SER A 623 1.24 13.57 17.89
C SER A 623 2.19 12.55 17.27
N ARG A 624 2.17 12.34 15.96
CA ARG A 624 3.08 11.44 15.25
C ARG A 624 4.14 12.18 14.45
N LEU A 625 3.97 13.50 14.25
CA LEU A 625 4.92 14.34 13.53
C LEU A 625 6.21 14.51 14.34
N TYR A 626 7.36 14.32 13.68
CA TYR A 626 8.67 14.59 14.29
C TYR A 626 9.51 15.59 13.50
N ILE A 627 9.27 15.75 12.19
CA ILE A 627 9.87 16.80 11.36
C ILE A 627 8.84 17.45 10.43
N PHE A 628 8.96 18.76 10.23
CA PHE A 628 8.28 19.51 9.18
C PHE A 628 9.09 20.72 8.74
N HIS A 629 8.71 21.28 7.60
CA HIS A 629 9.25 22.53 7.07
C HIS A 629 8.19 23.64 7.15
N ALA A 630 8.63 24.88 7.39
CA ALA A 630 7.77 26.07 7.49
C ALA A 630 8.40 27.26 6.76
N ASP A 631 7.59 28.21 6.31
CA ASP A 631 8.12 29.45 5.73
C ASP A 631 8.54 30.41 6.85
N PRO A 632 9.83 30.83 6.94
CA PRO A 632 10.32 31.71 8.00
C PRO A 632 9.71 33.12 7.98
N LEU A 633 9.05 33.50 6.89
CA LEU A 633 8.34 34.76 6.75
C LEU A 633 6.86 34.65 7.16
N GLU A 634 6.32 33.44 7.26
CA GLU A 634 4.94 33.16 7.67
C GLU A 634 4.87 32.64 9.10
N ARG A 635 5.05 33.55 10.05
CA ARG A 635 5.20 33.20 11.48
C ARG A 635 3.94 32.67 12.17
N GLY A 636 2.75 32.95 11.60
CA GLY A 636 1.48 32.69 12.28
C GLY A 636 1.41 33.30 13.68
N GLU A 637 0.64 32.66 14.56
CA GLU A 637 0.39 33.12 15.93
C GLU A 637 0.61 31.99 16.96
N PRO A 638 1.86 31.51 17.16
CA PRO A 638 2.15 30.37 18.05
C PRO A 638 1.77 30.62 19.52
N GLU A 639 1.77 31.89 19.95
CA GLU A 639 1.36 32.30 21.31
C GLU A 639 -0.16 32.19 21.54
N ARG A 640 -0.97 32.15 20.47
CA ARG A 640 -2.42 31.97 20.58
C ARG A 640 -2.86 30.51 20.71
N VAL A 641 -1.94 29.56 20.53
CA VAL A 641 -2.23 28.13 20.64
C VAL A 641 -2.53 27.78 22.11
N PRO A 642 -3.72 27.22 22.44
CA PRO A 642 -4.06 26.85 23.80
C PRO A 642 -3.09 25.83 24.40
N ALA A 643 -2.70 26.02 25.66
CA ALA A 643 -1.84 25.06 26.35
C ALA A 643 -2.49 23.68 26.53
N GLU A 644 -3.83 23.63 26.58
CA GLU A 644 -4.60 22.39 26.68
C GLU A 644 -4.49 21.53 25.41
N ASP A 645 -4.49 22.15 24.22
CA ASP A 645 -4.30 21.44 22.95
C ASP A 645 -2.90 20.84 22.88
N VAL A 646 -1.88 21.63 23.24
CA VAL A 646 -0.49 21.15 23.32
C VAL A 646 -0.37 20.00 24.31
N ALA A 647 -0.93 20.13 25.52
CA ALA A 647 -0.88 19.07 26.53
C ALA A 647 -1.58 17.78 26.08
N ARG A 648 -2.71 17.90 25.36
CA ARG A 648 -3.42 16.75 24.78
C ARG A 648 -2.53 15.99 23.79
N ILE A 649 -1.88 16.70 22.87
CA ILE A 649 -0.98 16.12 21.87
C ILE A 649 0.26 15.49 22.52
N VAL A 650 0.88 16.18 23.48
CA VAL A 650 2.00 15.64 24.26
C VAL A 650 1.61 14.33 24.94
N GLY A 651 0.41 14.25 25.50
CA GLY A 651 -0.09 13.01 26.08
C GLY A 651 -0.12 11.85 25.07
N TYR A 652 -0.51 12.08 23.81
CA TYR A 652 -0.51 11.04 22.76
C TYR A 652 0.92 10.58 22.44
N VAL A 653 1.88 11.49 22.46
CA VAL A 653 3.31 11.18 22.26
C VAL A 653 3.83 10.30 23.41
N GLU A 654 3.60 10.71 24.66
CA GLU A 654 4.14 10.06 25.86
C GLU A 654 3.65 8.63 26.07
N ARG A 655 2.43 8.29 25.62
CA ARG A 655 1.86 6.94 25.70
C ARG A 655 2.07 6.07 24.46
N SER A 656 2.86 6.55 23.50
CA SER A 656 3.17 5.83 22.25
C SER A 656 4.68 5.85 21.98
N TRP A 657 5.10 6.34 20.82
CA TRP A 657 6.51 6.35 20.38
C TRP A 657 7.42 7.19 21.28
N GLY A 658 6.88 8.17 22.00
CA GLY A 658 7.62 9.05 22.89
C GLY A 658 7.95 8.45 24.26
N ALA A 659 7.32 7.33 24.66
CA ALA A 659 7.42 6.76 26.00
C ALA A 659 8.88 6.55 26.46
N ASP A 660 9.68 5.90 25.61
CA ASP A 660 11.10 5.62 25.90
C ASP A 660 12.04 6.77 25.51
N ARG A 661 11.49 7.89 25.03
CA ARG A 661 12.24 9.04 24.49
C ARG A 661 12.16 10.28 25.36
N LEU A 662 11.50 10.21 26.51
CA LEU A 662 11.43 11.33 27.43
C LEU A 662 12.82 11.73 27.96
N PRO A 663 13.11 13.04 28.11
CA PRO A 663 14.33 13.51 28.75
C PRO A 663 14.50 12.94 30.16
N ALA A 664 15.73 12.62 30.54
CA ALA A 664 16.03 12.17 31.90
C ALA A 664 15.58 13.24 32.92
N GLY A 665 14.64 12.89 33.79
CA GLY A 665 14.08 13.80 34.81
C GLY A 665 12.57 14.05 34.72
N LYS A 666 11.89 13.61 33.65
CA LYS A 666 10.42 13.60 33.54
C LYS A 666 9.80 12.23 33.85
N LEU A 667 10.39 11.45 34.76
CA LEU A 667 9.64 10.39 35.43
C LEU A 667 8.58 11.08 36.30
N GLN A 668 7.36 11.22 35.77
CA GLN A 668 6.21 11.51 36.63
C GLN A 668 6.19 10.42 37.69
N ALA A 669 6.43 10.82 38.93
CA ALA A 669 6.19 9.96 40.07
C ALA A 669 4.73 9.49 39.97
N SER A 670 4.53 8.22 39.66
CA SER A 670 3.27 7.55 39.92
C SER A 670 2.93 7.81 41.37
N LYS A 671 1.87 8.57 41.63
CA LYS A 671 1.32 8.67 43.00
C LYS A 671 0.99 7.26 43.44
N ASP A 672 1.70 6.77 44.45
CA ASP A 672 1.34 5.56 45.17
C ASP A 672 -0.12 5.68 45.63
N PRO A 673 -0.98 4.71 45.31
CA PRO A 673 -2.32 4.65 45.87
C PRO A 673 -2.22 4.04 47.28
N GLN A 674 -1.67 4.79 48.24
CA GLN A 674 -1.90 4.63 49.68
C GLN A 674 -1.14 5.69 50.49
N SER A 675 -1.82 6.80 50.75
CA SER A 675 -1.78 7.53 52.03
C SER A 675 -3.01 8.44 52.15
#